data_AF-A0A0D2RS61-F1
#
_entry.id   AF-A0A0D2RS61-F1
#
_cell.length_a   1.000
_cell.length_b   1.000
_cell.length_c   1.000
_cell.angle_alpha   90.00
_cell.angle_beta   90.00
_cell.angle_gamma   90.00
#
_symmetry.space_group_name_H-M   'P 1'
#
loop_
_entity.id
_entity.type
_entity.pdbx_description
1 polymer ?
#
loop_
_entity_poly.entity_id
_entity_poly.type
_entity_poly.pdbx_seq_one_letter_code
_entity_poly.pdbx_strand_id
1 'polypeptide(L)'
;TWELVSRPEHKRVIGVKWVYRAKYNADGSLNKHKARLVVKGYSQQYGVDYLETFAPVARLDTIKLLFALAAQKQWRVHQLDVKSAFLNGFLKEEIFIEQPEGFEVVGHEDKVYKLRKALYVPSWLFTLPSLLLVDLGYNKLVGPIDRIQKPSSIQEVDLSYNNISDSIPYSIFYLVNLTKLHLSSNNLSGPIPDSIFDLAYLTLLDLSSNNLSGVIKSDMLSKLTSLEFINVSSNSLLSLSTSGNDVEYSFPQLRTVIFSGCSVMQFPNFFQTSYLQILDLSNNMISGGISKWEAVRWEGLLWLDLSHNFLTALEQFPGNSLEYLNLHSNFLTGNITSSICNWSQLTVLDLSKNNLSGTIPDCLGNIGCLQLLDLQMNNFIGKIPNSFLRNSDLSHLLLNNNQLEGLVPLSLANCTSLELLNLGNNKLTDRFPHWLESLPRLKVLILRFNRFYGSLPHSIASSNFSTLRIIDLSGNKFTGTLPTKLFQNLRAMKEKPKEWLYSSVFQVGRRIGRDEISVNVTTKRLEMELTKTVAIFVSIDLSNNQFCGKIPEDVGQLISLQMLNFSHNNFTGSIPASFRNLVELESLDLSSNKLSGEIPAQMTKLTFLEVLNLSNNNLVGPIPHGNQFDTFDNDSYSGNLGFCGLPLSKPCINHGGPEPPSPLVVEHEGSEIPFFWQVVLMGYGSGVVVGLSLGYIVFTIRRPWWLVRKVERDWQYNFMRWIRRNRPRRN
;
A
#
# COMPACT_ATOMS: atom_id res chain seq x y z
N THR A 1 -7.47 -11.75 -30.95
CA THR A 1 -7.24 -12.97 -30.13
C THR A 1 -8.54 -13.66 -29.80
N TRP A 2 -8.49 -14.87 -29.25
CA TRP A 2 -9.65 -15.56 -28.66
C TRP A 2 -9.45 -15.74 -27.15
N GLU A 3 -10.45 -15.42 -26.35
CA GLU A 3 -10.45 -15.59 -24.88
C GLU A 3 -11.49 -16.65 -24.51
N LEU A 4 -11.16 -17.59 -23.63
CA LEU A 4 -12.10 -18.59 -23.14
C LEU A 4 -13.00 -17.95 -22.07
N VAL A 5 -14.29 -17.83 -22.34
CA VAL A 5 -15.26 -17.18 -21.46
C VAL A 5 -16.48 -18.07 -21.24
N SER A 6 -17.23 -17.83 -20.17
CA SER A 6 -18.51 -18.51 -19.95
C SER A 6 -19.46 -18.24 -21.12
N ARG A 7 -20.27 -19.26 -21.46
CA ARG A 7 -21.24 -19.16 -22.54
C ARG A 7 -22.24 -18.02 -22.26
N PRO A 8 -22.38 -17.04 -23.15
CA PRO A 8 -23.32 -15.94 -22.94
C PRO A 8 -24.77 -16.42 -23.16
N GLU A 9 -25.69 -16.07 -22.25
CA GLU A 9 -27.10 -16.49 -22.31
C GLU A 9 -27.91 -15.82 -23.43
N HIS A 10 -27.48 -14.65 -23.91
CA HIS A 10 -28.22 -13.83 -24.90
C HIS A 10 -27.40 -13.43 -26.13
N LYS A 11 -26.29 -14.12 -26.40
CA LYS A 11 -25.44 -13.86 -27.58
C LYS A 11 -25.31 -15.12 -28.39
N ARG A 12 -25.30 -14.97 -29.72
CA ARG A 12 -25.14 -16.08 -30.64
C ARG A 12 -23.71 -16.64 -30.53
N VAL A 13 -23.60 -17.92 -30.19
CA VAL A 13 -22.35 -18.67 -30.28
C VAL A 13 -22.31 -19.37 -31.63
N ILE A 14 -21.21 -19.21 -32.35
CA ILE A 14 -21.04 -19.79 -33.67
C ILE A 14 -20.44 -21.19 -33.54
N GLY A 15 -21.11 -22.19 -34.08
CA GLY A 15 -20.62 -23.56 -34.07
C GLY A 15 -19.40 -23.71 -34.98
N VAL A 16 -18.48 -24.61 -34.61
CA VAL A 16 -17.29 -24.94 -35.41
C VAL A 16 -17.25 -26.43 -35.67
N LYS A 17 -16.71 -26.84 -36.83
CA LYS A 17 -16.56 -28.25 -37.18
C LYS A 17 -15.30 -28.49 -38.00
N TRP A 18 -14.60 -29.59 -37.72
CA TRP A 18 -13.53 -30.06 -38.58
C TRP A 18 -14.07 -30.72 -39.86
N VAL A 19 -13.50 -30.31 -41.00
CA VAL A 19 -13.74 -30.88 -42.32
C VAL A 19 -12.44 -31.47 -42.84
N TYR A 20 -12.42 -32.78 -43.03
CA TYR A 20 -11.29 -33.51 -43.57
C TYR A 20 -11.60 -33.90 -45.03
N ARG A 21 -10.66 -33.64 -45.94
CA ARG A 21 -10.74 -34.07 -47.34
C ARG A 21 -9.42 -34.66 -47.78
N ALA A 22 -9.48 -35.80 -48.47
CA ALA A 22 -8.36 -36.33 -49.21
C ALA A 22 -8.46 -35.87 -50.67
N LYS A 23 -7.34 -35.40 -51.24
CA LYS A 23 -7.21 -35.15 -52.67
C LYS A 23 -6.37 -36.29 -53.26
N TYR A 24 -6.91 -36.95 -54.27
CA TYR A 24 -6.25 -38.01 -55.01
C TYR A 24 -5.78 -37.46 -56.38
N ASN A 25 -4.71 -38.05 -56.92
CA ASN A 25 -4.25 -37.83 -58.28
C ASN A 25 -5.17 -38.54 -59.29
N ALA A 26 -4.98 -38.25 -60.57
CA ALA A 26 -5.78 -38.87 -61.65
C ALA A 26 -5.60 -40.40 -61.74
N ASP A 27 -4.48 -40.92 -61.23
CA ASP A 27 -4.17 -42.36 -61.15
C ASP A 27 -4.74 -43.03 -59.88
N GLY A 28 -5.50 -42.29 -59.05
CA GLY A 28 -6.08 -42.80 -57.80
C GLY A 28 -5.11 -42.78 -56.61
N SER A 29 -3.84 -42.43 -56.79
CA SER A 29 -2.89 -42.29 -55.68
C SER A 29 -3.24 -41.08 -54.80
N LEU A 30 -3.07 -41.19 -53.49
CA LEU A 30 -3.34 -40.09 -52.58
C LEU A 30 -2.30 -38.97 -52.79
N ASN A 31 -2.76 -37.80 -53.24
CA ASN A 31 -1.92 -36.61 -53.43
C ASN A 31 -1.69 -35.90 -52.10
N LYS A 32 -2.78 -35.53 -51.39
CA LYS A 32 -2.68 -34.83 -50.11
C LYS A 32 -3.92 -34.96 -49.24
N HIS A 33 -3.72 -35.00 -47.93
CA HIS A 33 -4.78 -34.79 -46.94
C HIS A 33 -4.93 -33.30 -46.61
N LYS A 34 -6.17 -32.85 -46.42
CA LYS A 34 -6.50 -31.49 -46.02
C LYS A 34 -7.48 -31.51 -44.86
N ALA A 35 -7.07 -30.96 -43.73
CA ALA A 35 -7.96 -30.65 -42.61
C ALA A 35 -8.30 -29.15 -42.62
N ARG A 36 -9.55 -28.80 -42.35
CA ARG A 36 -10.02 -27.40 -42.22
C ARG A 36 -10.97 -27.30 -41.04
N LEU A 37 -10.78 -26.31 -40.16
CA LEU A 37 -11.80 -25.93 -39.19
C LEU A 37 -12.76 -24.95 -39.87
N VAL A 38 -14.05 -25.28 -39.94
CA VAL A 38 -15.07 -24.49 -40.64
C VAL A 38 -16.11 -24.01 -39.63
N VAL A 39 -16.51 -22.75 -39.77
CA VAL A 39 -17.50 -22.10 -38.92
C VAL A 39 -18.91 -22.33 -39.52
N LYS A 40 -19.85 -22.83 -38.73
CA LYS A 40 -21.23 -23.15 -39.13
C LYS A 40 -22.18 -22.02 -38.71
N GLY A 41 -22.81 -21.33 -39.66
CA GLY A 41 -23.94 -20.45 -39.36
C GLY A 41 -24.03 -19.07 -40.03
N TYR A 42 -23.17 -18.72 -40.98
CA TYR A 42 -23.31 -17.48 -41.76
C TYR A 42 -23.49 -17.80 -43.25
N SER A 43 -24.59 -17.31 -43.83
CA SER A 43 -24.76 -17.22 -45.29
C SER A 43 -23.89 -16.07 -45.81
N GLN A 44 -23.09 -16.34 -46.84
CA GLN A 44 -22.29 -15.31 -47.51
C GLN A 44 -23.21 -14.19 -48.04
N GLN A 45 -22.94 -12.94 -47.70
CA GLN A 45 -23.61 -11.80 -48.35
C GLN A 45 -23.02 -11.61 -49.76
N TYR A 46 -23.91 -11.44 -50.73
CA TYR A 46 -23.54 -11.23 -52.13
C TYR A 46 -22.84 -9.87 -52.29
N GLY A 47 -21.66 -9.84 -52.94
CA GLY A 47 -20.89 -8.63 -53.22
C GLY A 47 -19.57 -8.47 -52.46
N VAL A 48 -19.25 -9.39 -51.54
CA VAL A 48 -17.93 -9.48 -50.91
C VAL A 48 -17.19 -10.68 -51.51
N ASP A 49 -16.29 -10.42 -52.46
CA ASP A 49 -15.54 -11.47 -53.14
C ASP A 49 -14.40 -11.98 -52.25
N TYR A 50 -14.66 -13.04 -51.48
CA TYR A 50 -13.61 -13.83 -50.83
C TYR A 50 -13.86 -15.31 -51.02
N LEU A 51 -13.06 -15.94 -51.87
CA LEU A 51 -12.96 -17.40 -52.05
C LEU A 51 -12.37 -18.16 -50.84
N GLU A 52 -12.36 -17.58 -49.63
CA GLU A 52 -11.81 -18.23 -48.44
C GLU A 52 -12.75 -18.12 -47.22
N THR A 53 -13.23 -19.28 -46.79
CA THR A 53 -13.88 -19.54 -45.49
C THR A 53 -13.07 -18.93 -44.35
N PHE A 54 -13.75 -18.22 -43.43
CA PHE A 54 -13.19 -17.78 -42.14
C PHE A 54 -12.42 -18.91 -41.45
N ALA A 55 -11.09 -18.80 -41.43
CA ALA A 55 -10.23 -19.63 -40.60
C ALA A 55 -9.83 -18.81 -39.37
N PRO A 56 -9.99 -19.32 -38.13
CA PRO A 56 -9.43 -18.66 -36.97
C PRO A 56 -7.90 -18.63 -37.11
N VAL A 57 -7.29 -17.49 -36.76
CA VAL A 57 -5.83 -17.32 -36.64
C VAL A 57 -5.28 -18.47 -35.78
N ALA A 58 -4.47 -19.35 -36.36
CA ALA A 58 -4.02 -20.55 -35.65
C ALA A 58 -3.07 -20.16 -34.52
N ARG A 59 -3.39 -20.55 -33.28
CA ARG A 59 -2.44 -20.46 -32.17
C ARG A 59 -1.34 -21.51 -32.35
N LEU A 60 -0.22 -21.30 -31.68
CA LEU A 60 0.86 -22.29 -31.58
C LEU A 60 0.34 -23.66 -31.13
N ASP A 61 -0.68 -23.69 -30.27
CA ASP A 61 -1.31 -24.92 -29.81
C ASP A 61 -2.06 -25.65 -30.93
N THR A 62 -2.70 -24.92 -31.85
CA THR A 62 -3.33 -25.49 -33.05
C THR A 62 -2.28 -26.11 -33.99
N ILE A 63 -1.09 -25.50 -34.08
CA ILE A 63 0.02 -26.02 -34.88
C ILE A 63 0.60 -27.29 -34.24
N LYS A 64 0.93 -27.25 -32.94
CA LYS A 64 1.40 -28.41 -32.15
C LYS A 64 0.45 -29.59 -32.26
N LEU A 65 -0.84 -29.28 -32.25
CA LEU A 65 -1.88 -30.26 -32.36
C LEU A 65 -1.98 -30.93 -33.74
N LEU A 66 -1.93 -30.15 -34.82
CA LEU A 66 -1.93 -30.71 -36.17
C LEU A 66 -0.75 -31.65 -36.37
N PHE A 67 0.39 -31.35 -35.73
CA PHE A 67 1.54 -32.25 -35.68
C PHE A 67 1.30 -33.49 -34.81
N ALA A 68 0.67 -33.36 -33.63
CA ALA A 68 0.30 -34.50 -32.79
C ALA A 68 -0.66 -35.47 -33.49
N LEU A 69 -1.65 -34.95 -34.21
CA LEU A 69 -2.58 -35.73 -35.02
C LEU A 69 -1.90 -36.39 -36.23
N ALA A 70 -1.03 -35.66 -36.93
CA ALA A 70 -0.25 -36.25 -38.02
C ALA A 70 0.65 -37.38 -37.50
N ALA A 71 1.27 -37.21 -36.33
CA ALA A 71 2.05 -38.25 -35.67
C ALA A 71 1.18 -39.47 -35.29
N GLN A 72 0.02 -39.25 -34.66
CA GLN A 72 -0.91 -40.32 -34.29
C GLN A 72 -1.43 -41.11 -35.50
N LYS A 73 -1.70 -40.42 -36.61
CA LYS A 73 -2.20 -41.05 -37.85
C LYS A 73 -1.08 -41.50 -38.80
N GLN A 74 0.17 -41.39 -38.37
CA GLN A 74 1.38 -41.64 -39.17
C GLN A 74 1.39 -40.94 -40.53
N TRP A 75 0.85 -39.73 -40.58
CA TRP A 75 0.85 -38.91 -41.78
C TRP A 75 2.18 -38.17 -41.93
N ARG A 76 2.79 -38.26 -43.11
CA ARG A 76 3.91 -37.39 -43.49
C ARG A 76 3.40 -35.99 -43.82
N VAL A 77 3.82 -35.01 -43.04
CA VAL A 77 3.47 -33.60 -43.27
C VAL A 77 4.43 -33.02 -44.30
N HIS A 78 3.99 -32.94 -45.56
CA HIS A 78 4.79 -32.38 -46.66
C HIS A 78 4.72 -30.85 -46.74
N GLN A 79 3.58 -30.25 -46.36
CA GLN A 79 3.36 -28.81 -46.37
C GLN A 79 2.26 -28.46 -45.35
N LEU A 80 2.51 -27.47 -44.49
CA LEU A 80 1.53 -26.92 -43.56
C LEU A 80 1.27 -25.46 -43.93
N ASP A 81 0.09 -25.18 -44.49
CA ASP A 81 -0.33 -23.84 -44.90
C ASP A 81 -1.42 -23.33 -43.95
N VAL A 82 -1.05 -22.39 -43.09
CA VAL A 82 -1.98 -21.70 -42.17
C VAL A 82 -2.29 -20.34 -42.77
N LYS A 83 -3.49 -20.21 -43.36
CA LYS A 83 -3.95 -18.92 -43.90
C LYS A 83 -4.63 -18.10 -42.82
N SER A 84 -4.15 -16.88 -42.62
CA SER A 84 -4.76 -15.86 -41.78
C SER A 84 -5.78 -15.05 -42.59
N ALA A 85 -7.02 -14.94 -42.12
CA ALA A 85 -7.98 -13.98 -42.66
C ALA A 85 -7.90 -12.66 -41.89
N PHE A 86 -7.74 -11.53 -42.59
CA PHE A 86 -7.86 -10.20 -42.00
C PHE A 86 -9.34 -9.80 -41.96
N LEU A 87 -9.86 -9.53 -40.75
CA LEU A 87 -11.16 -8.88 -40.59
C LEU A 87 -10.98 -7.37 -40.81
N ASN A 88 -11.30 -6.88 -42.01
CA ASN A 88 -11.41 -5.44 -42.27
C ASN A 88 -12.82 -4.96 -41.92
N GLY A 89 -12.95 -4.12 -40.89
CA GLY A 89 -14.21 -3.49 -40.49
C GLY A 89 -14.31 -3.20 -38.99
N PHE A 90 -15.28 -2.36 -38.60
CA PHE A 90 -15.65 -2.20 -37.19
C PHE A 90 -16.45 -3.42 -36.74
N LEU A 91 -15.92 -4.19 -35.78
CA LEU A 91 -16.68 -5.22 -35.05
C LEU A 91 -17.75 -4.52 -34.22
N LYS A 92 -18.96 -4.36 -34.78
CA LYS A 92 -20.13 -3.83 -34.04
C LYS A 92 -20.67 -4.84 -33.02
N GLU A 93 -20.38 -6.13 -33.21
CA GLU A 93 -20.87 -7.22 -32.36
C GLU A 93 -19.71 -8.09 -31.85
N GLU A 94 -19.86 -8.58 -30.61
CA GLU A 94 -18.94 -9.55 -30.02
C GLU A 94 -19.15 -10.92 -30.67
N ILE A 95 -18.05 -11.53 -31.15
CA ILE A 95 -18.09 -12.85 -31.80
C ILE A 95 -17.71 -13.91 -30.78
N PHE A 96 -18.55 -14.93 -30.62
CA PHE A 96 -18.30 -16.09 -29.76
C PHE A 96 -18.30 -17.36 -30.63
N ILE A 97 -17.36 -18.27 -30.43
CA ILE A 97 -17.31 -19.56 -31.15
C ILE A 97 -17.25 -20.72 -30.14
N GLU A 98 -17.85 -21.85 -30.50
CA GLU A 98 -17.75 -23.07 -29.70
C GLU A 98 -16.29 -23.56 -29.66
N GLN A 99 -15.96 -24.33 -28.62
CA GLN A 99 -14.69 -25.05 -28.57
C GLN A 99 -14.67 -26.08 -29.71
N PRO A 100 -13.59 -26.16 -30.52
CA PRO A 100 -13.50 -27.17 -31.56
C PRO A 100 -13.54 -28.58 -30.99
N GLU A 101 -14.33 -29.46 -31.59
CA GLU A 101 -14.46 -30.87 -31.19
C GLU A 101 -13.08 -31.53 -31.03
N GLY A 102 -12.83 -32.11 -29.85
CA GLY A 102 -11.55 -32.72 -29.45
C GLY A 102 -10.52 -31.75 -28.86
N PHE A 103 -10.88 -30.47 -28.70
CA PHE A 103 -10.07 -29.40 -28.12
C PHE A 103 -10.79 -28.63 -27.01
N GLU A 104 -11.75 -29.27 -26.35
CA GLU A 104 -12.33 -28.72 -25.14
C GLU A 104 -11.28 -28.66 -24.02
N VAL A 105 -11.22 -27.53 -23.31
CA VAL A 105 -10.41 -27.40 -22.11
C VAL A 105 -11.06 -28.23 -21.02
N VAL A 106 -10.35 -29.25 -20.53
CA VAL A 106 -10.83 -30.15 -19.47
C VAL A 106 -11.29 -29.35 -18.24
N GLY A 107 -12.49 -29.63 -17.74
CA GLY A 107 -13.12 -28.91 -16.64
C GLY A 107 -13.77 -27.57 -17.01
N HIS A 108 -13.81 -27.23 -18.32
CA HIS A 108 -14.36 -25.99 -18.86
C HIS A 108 -15.17 -26.23 -20.14
N GLU A 109 -15.82 -27.38 -20.25
CA GLU A 109 -16.60 -27.81 -21.42
C GLU A 109 -17.78 -26.86 -21.74
N ASP A 110 -18.25 -26.11 -20.74
CA ASP A 110 -19.32 -25.13 -20.83
C ASP A 110 -18.86 -23.76 -21.40
N LYS A 111 -17.55 -23.53 -21.55
CA LYS A 111 -17.00 -22.26 -22.03
C LYS A 111 -16.92 -22.19 -23.55
N VAL A 112 -16.86 -20.96 -24.06
CA VAL A 112 -16.76 -20.62 -25.49
C VAL A 112 -15.63 -19.63 -25.73
N TYR A 113 -15.11 -19.55 -26.95
CA TYR A 113 -14.07 -18.58 -27.31
C TYR A 113 -14.68 -17.27 -27.78
N LYS A 114 -14.39 -16.16 -27.10
CA LYS A 114 -14.76 -14.80 -27.51
C LYS A 114 -13.65 -14.14 -28.32
N LEU A 115 -13.96 -13.59 -29.48
CA LEU A 115 -13.03 -12.80 -30.29
C LEU A 115 -12.78 -11.46 -29.60
N ARG A 116 -11.53 -11.17 -29.30
CA ARG A 116 -11.06 -9.87 -28.83
C ARG A 116 -10.26 -9.14 -29.89
N LYS A 117 -10.56 -7.85 -30.07
CA LYS A 117 -9.67 -6.91 -30.73
C LYS A 117 -8.41 -6.78 -29.86
N ALA A 118 -7.27 -7.03 -30.45
CA ALA A 118 -5.96 -6.94 -29.81
C ALA A 118 -5.10 -6.04 -30.67
N LEU A 119 -4.39 -5.10 -30.03
CA LEU A 119 -3.38 -4.29 -30.68
C LEU A 119 -2.03 -4.94 -30.37
N TYR A 120 -1.29 -5.31 -31.41
CA TYR A 120 0.02 -5.94 -31.30
C TYR A 120 1.09 -4.98 -31.80
N VAL A 121 2.34 -5.19 -31.38
CA VAL A 121 3.50 -4.54 -31.98
C VAL A 121 3.86 -5.29 -33.25
N PRO A 122 3.61 -4.74 -34.46
CA PRO A 122 3.85 -5.49 -35.67
C PRO A 122 5.35 -5.59 -35.99
N SER A 123 5.82 -6.79 -36.35
CA SER A 123 7.24 -7.04 -36.64
C SER A 123 7.85 -6.13 -37.73
N TRP A 124 7.05 -5.72 -38.73
CA TRP A 124 7.51 -4.88 -39.83
C TRP A 124 7.96 -3.48 -39.37
N LEU A 125 7.49 -3.02 -38.21
CA LEU A 125 7.86 -1.72 -37.66
C LEU A 125 9.38 -1.63 -37.45
N PHE A 126 9.99 -2.72 -37.00
CA PHE A 126 11.42 -2.78 -36.72
C PHE A 126 12.32 -2.81 -37.96
N THR A 127 11.73 -3.04 -39.14
CA THR A 127 12.43 -3.15 -40.43
C THR A 127 12.40 -1.86 -41.26
N LEU A 128 11.74 -0.82 -40.77
CA LEU A 128 11.63 0.44 -41.49
C LEU A 128 13.02 1.12 -41.56
N PRO A 129 13.56 1.39 -42.75
CA PRO A 129 14.99 1.71 -42.95
C PRO A 129 15.43 3.08 -42.41
N SER A 130 14.48 3.98 -42.12
CA SER A 130 14.75 5.31 -41.58
C SER A 130 14.19 5.52 -40.17
N LEU A 131 13.62 4.47 -39.58
CA LEU A 131 13.02 4.57 -38.25
C LEU A 131 14.11 4.47 -37.20
N LEU A 132 14.25 5.51 -36.39
CA LEU A 132 15.26 5.60 -35.33
C LEU A 132 14.65 5.39 -33.94
N LEU A 133 13.41 5.84 -33.74
CA LEU A 133 12.71 5.79 -32.46
C LEU A 133 11.34 5.15 -32.65
N VAL A 134 11.02 4.20 -31.78
CA VAL A 134 9.70 3.61 -31.63
C VAL A 134 9.23 3.88 -30.21
N ASP A 135 8.23 4.74 -30.04
CA ASP A 135 7.55 4.92 -28.75
C ASP A 135 6.08 4.51 -28.90
N LEU A 136 5.75 3.39 -28.28
CA LEU A 136 4.39 2.88 -28.12
C LEU A 136 4.06 2.69 -26.63
N GLY A 137 4.73 3.45 -25.75
CA GLY A 137 4.50 3.40 -24.32
C GLY A 137 3.08 3.83 -23.94
N TYR A 138 2.62 3.44 -22.75
CA TYR A 138 1.31 3.83 -22.18
C TYR A 138 0.11 3.50 -23.09
N ASN A 139 0.15 2.32 -23.72
CA ASN A 139 -0.93 1.81 -24.56
C ASN A 139 -1.59 0.57 -23.95
N LYS A 140 -2.39 -0.15 -24.74
CA LYS A 140 -3.03 -1.43 -24.36
C LYS A 140 -2.56 -2.55 -25.28
N LEU A 141 -1.29 -2.52 -25.70
CA LEU A 141 -0.69 -3.54 -26.54
C LEU A 141 -0.65 -4.88 -25.79
N VAL A 142 -0.94 -5.97 -26.48
CA VAL A 142 -1.03 -7.32 -25.89
C VAL A 142 -0.24 -8.34 -26.71
N GLY A 143 0.05 -9.48 -26.10
CA GLY A 143 0.74 -10.60 -26.76
C GLY A 143 2.26 -10.43 -26.81
N PRO A 144 2.97 -11.32 -27.52
CA PRO A 144 4.43 -11.31 -27.57
C PRO A 144 4.99 -10.16 -28.41
N ILE A 145 6.24 -9.79 -28.14
CA ILE A 145 7.04 -9.01 -29.09
C ILE A 145 7.40 -9.94 -30.25
N ASP A 146 6.92 -9.61 -31.45
CA ASP A 146 7.19 -10.41 -32.63
C ASP A 146 8.70 -10.46 -32.94
N ARG A 147 9.11 -11.53 -33.64
CA ARG A 147 10.50 -11.70 -34.09
C ARG A 147 10.93 -10.52 -34.96
N ILE A 148 11.94 -9.80 -34.49
CA ILE A 148 12.56 -8.69 -35.20
C ILE A 148 13.32 -9.24 -36.41
N GLN A 149 13.22 -8.55 -37.54
CA GLN A 149 13.91 -8.89 -38.79
C GLN A 149 15.00 -7.85 -39.10
N LYS A 150 16.01 -8.25 -39.88
CA LYS A 150 17.07 -7.36 -40.38
C LYS A 150 16.69 -6.79 -41.75
N PRO A 151 17.19 -5.60 -42.14
CA PRO A 151 18.03 -4.66 -41.36
C PRO A 151 17.18 -3.77 -40.42
N SER A 152 17.82 -3.13 -39.43
CA SER A 152 17.17 -2.14 -38.56
C SER A 152 18.07 -0.93 -38.33
N SER A 153 17.49 0.27 -38.37
CA SER A 153 18.14 1.55 -38.05
C SER A 153 17.83 2.05 -36.63
N ILE A 154 17.07 1.28 -35.86
CA ILE A 154 16.48 1.73 -34.60
C ILE A 154 17.55 1.94 -33.53
N GLN A 155 17.40 3.04 -32.81
CA GLN A 155 18.22 3.48 -31.69
C GLN A 155 17.43 3.47 -30.38
N GLU A 156 16.13 3.75 -30.41
CA GLU A 156 15.30 3.82 -29.21
C GLU A 156 14.00 3.03 -29.39
N VAL A 157 13.70 2.19 -28.40
CA VAL A 157 12.45 1.44 -28.32
C VAL A 157 11.83 1.63 -26.94
N ASP A 158 10.64 2.23 -26.89
CA ASP A 158 9.78 2.30 -25.72
C ASP A 158 8.47 1.56 -25.99
N LEU A 159 8.27 0.46 -25.26
CA LEU A 159 7.04 -0.34 -25.22
C LEU A 159 6.49 -0.41 -23.78
N SER A 160 6.87 0.52 -22.91
CA SER A 160 6.53 0.52 -21.49
C SER A 160 5.03 0.70 -21.23
N TYR A 161 4.54 0.32 -20.05
CA TYR A 161 3.14 0.49 -19.64
C TYR A 161 2.13 -0.07 -20.65
N ASN A 162 2.28 -1.35 -20.97
CA ASN A 162 1.39 -2.11 -21.86
C ASN A 162 1.00 -3.45 -21.21
N ASN A 163 0.42 -4.37 -21.96
CA ASN A 163 0.06 -5.73 -21.55
C ASN A 163 0.80 -6.78 -22.40
N ILE A 164 2.02 -6.47 -22.85
CA ILE A 164 2.85 -7.36 -23.67
C ILE A 164 3.27 -8.56 -22.81
N SER A 165 3.11 -9.77 -23.32
CA SER A 165 3.34 -11.03 -22.62
C SER A 165 4.49 -11.83 -23.23
N ASP A 166 4.76 -13.02 -22.66
CA ASP A 166 5.80 -13.96 -23.11
C ASP A 166 7.25 -13.43 -22.91
N SER A 167 8.23 -14.15 -23.44
CA SER A 167 9.65 -13.83 -23.29
C SER A 167 10.12 -12.73 -24.22
N ILE A 168 11.12 -11.96 -23.77
CA ILE A 168 11.87 -11.05 -24.63
C ILE A 168 12.49 -11.88 -25.76
N PRO A 169 12.22 -11.56 -27.04
CA PRO A 169 12.66 -12.39 -28.15
C PRO A 169 14.17 -12.26 -28.36
N TYR A 170 14.85 -13.38 -28.60
CA TYR A 170 16.29 -13.39 -28.90
C TYR A 170 16.67 -12.39 -29.99
N SER A 171 15.82 -12.21 -31.01
CA SER A 171 16.00 -11.28 -32.14
C SER A 171 16.17 -9.81 -31.77
N ILE A 172 15.98 -9.41 -30.50
CA ILE A 172 16.27 -8.05 -30.04
C ILE A 172 17.72 -7.62 -30.33
N PHE A 173 18.66 -8.57 -30.34
CA PHE A 173 20.06 -8.33 -30.70
C PHE A 173 20.29 -7.85 -32.15
N TYR A 174 19.27 -7.99 -33.02
CA TYR A 174 19.35 -7.47 -34.38
C TYR A 174 19.29 -5.93 -34.42
N LEU A 175 18.86 -5.29 -33.32
CA LEU A 175 18.87 -3.84 -33.15
C LEU A 175 20.27 -3.37 -32.72
N VAL A 176 21.27 -3.57 -33.59
CA VAL A 176 22.68 -3.33 -33.24
C VAL A 176 23.02 -1.87 -32.91
N ASN A 177 22.18 -0.92 -33.31
CA ASN A 177 22.35 0.51 -33.03
C ASN A 177 21.53 0.98 -31.81
N LEU A 178 20.91 0.06 -31.06
CA LEU A 178 20.03 0.39 -29.95
C LEU A 178 20.82 1.04 -28.81
N THR A 179 20.40 2.24 -28.43
CA THR A 179 20.93 3.02 -27.31
C THR A 179 20.00 2.99 -26.10
N LYS A 180 18.68 2.93 -26.32
CA LYS A 180 17.70 2.86 -25.23
C LYS A 180 16.63 1.81 -25.46
N LEU A 181 16.36 1.04 -24.42
CA LEU A 181 15.31 0.02 -24.41
C LEU A 181 14.45 0.13 -23.15
N HIS A 182 13.19 0.50 -23.33
CA HIS A 182 12.18 0.56 -22.28
C HIS A 182 11.10 -0.51 -22.54
N LEU A 183 11.05 -1.53 -21.68
CA LEU A 183 10.05 -2.60 -21.68
C LEU A 183 9.29 -2.69 -20.35
N SER A 184 9.37 -1.65 -19.53
CA SER A 184 8.85 -1.67 -18.16
C SER A 184 7.33 -1.73 -18.07
N SER A 185 6.81 -2.22 -16.94
CA SER A 185 5.36 -2.31 -16.67
C SER A 185 4.59 -3.08 -17.76
N ASN A 186 4.98 -4.34 -17.97
CA ASN A 186 4.36 -5.28 -18.90
C ASN A 186 4.14 -6.65 -18.21
N ASN A 187 3.75 -7.66 -18.98
CA ASN A 187 3.56 -9.05 -18.55
C ASN A 187 4.68 -9.98 -19.10
N LEU A 188 5.87 -9.45 -19.38
CA LEU A 188 6.99 -10.24 -19.92
C LEU A 188 7.45 -11.28 -18.90
N SER A 189 7.87 -12.46 -19.36
CA SER A 189 8.27 -13.58 -18.48
C SER A 189 9.40 -14.41 -19.05
N GLY A 190 10.01 -15.26 -18.21
CA GLY A 190 11.17 -16.06 -18.61
C GLY A 190 12.50 -15.31 -18.49
N PRO A 191 13.62 -15.92 -18.93
CA PRO A 191 14.94 -15.34 -18.77
C PRO A 191 15.19 -14.14 -19.68
N ILE A 192 16.01 -13.21 -19.20
CA ILE A 192 16.60 -12.15 -20.03
C ILE A 192 17.57 -12.83 -21.00
N PRO A 193 17.40 -12.70 -22.33
CA PRO A 193 18.30 -13.33 -23.29
C PRO A 193 19.71 -12.75 -23.20
N ASP A 194 20.74 -13.61 -23.11
CA ASP A 194 22.15 -13.20 -23.00
C ASP A 194 22.57 -12.18 -24.07
N SER A 195 22.01 -12.26 -25.28
CA SER A 195 22.34 -11.36 -26.39
C SER A 195 21.88 -9.92 -26.21
N ILE A 196 21.03 -9.61 -25.22
CA ILE A 196 20.74 -8.22 -24.86
C ILE A 196 22.01 -7.52 -24.34
N PHE A 197 22.90 -8.27 -23.67
CA PHE A 197 24.12 -7.76 -23.09
C PHE A 197 25.24 -7.57 -24.11
N ASP A 198 25.06 -8.03 -25.35
CA ASP A 198 26.01 -7.80 -26.44
C ASP A 198 25.72 -6.47 -27.20
N LEU A 199 24.70 -5.70 -26.79
CA LEU A 199 24.35 -4.39 -27.36
C LEU A 199 25.27 -3.28 -26.81
N ALA A 200 26.48 -3.18 -27.35
CA ALA A 200 27.55 -2.30 -26.84
C ALA A 200 27.21 -0.80 -26.77
N TYR A 201 26.24 -0.31 -27.57
CA TYR A 201 25.80 1.09 -27.58
C TYR A 201 24.67 1.39 -26.60
N LEU A 202 24.14 0.39 -25.89
CA LEU A 202 23.03 0.55 -24.98
C LEU A 202 23.47 1.39 -23.77
N THR A 203 22.86 2.57 -23.61
CA THR A 203 23.07 3.48 -22.49
C THR A 203 21.99 3.35 -21.44
N LEU A 204 20.78 2.94 -21.83
CA LEU A 204 19.63 2.77 -20.94
C LEU A 204 18.92 1.43 -21.18
N LEU A 205 18.78 0.64 -20.11
CA LEU A 205 17.98 -0.58 -20.07
C LEU A 205 16.94 -0.53 -18.95
N ASP A 206 15.66 -0.48 -19.29
CA ASP A 206 14.55 -0.55 -18.32
C ASP A 206 13.64 -1.76 -18.61
N LEU A 207 13.74 -2.77 -17.76
CA LEU A 207 12.96 -4.02 -17.78
C LEU A 207 12.05 -4.16 -16.54
N SER A 208 11.88 -3.08 -15.78
CA SER A 208 11.22 -3.11 -14.48
C SER A 208 9.73 -3.49 -14.55
N SER A 209 9.18 -3.97 -13.43
CA SER A 209 7.76 -4.32 -13.29
C SER A 209 7.28 -5.31 -14.36
N ASN A 210 7.94 -6.47 -14.42
CA ASN A 210 7.60 -7.61 -15.28
C ASN A 210 7.63 -8.90 -14.44
N ASN A 211 7.56 -10.07 -15.09
CA ASN A 211 7.69 -11.39 -14.46
C ASN A 211 8.95 -12.12 -14.97
N LEU A 212 10.04 -11.39 -15.21
CA LEU A 212 11.30 -11.94 -15.69
C LEU A 212 11.96 -12.80 -14.61
N SER A 213 12.68 -13.82 -15.05
CA SER A 213 13.31 -14.82 -14.19
C SER A 213 14.78 -15.03 -14.56
N GLY A 214 15.48 -15.82 -13.76
CA GLY A 214 16.85 -16.24 -14.07
C GLY A 214 17.89 -15.39 -13.34
N VAL A 215 19.13 -15.49 -13.80
CA VAL A 215 20.29 -14.93 -13.09
C VAL A 215 21.03 -13.96 -13.99
N ILE A 216 21.08 -12.69 -13.60
CA ILE A 216 22.01 -11.73 -14.19
C ILE A 216 23.38 -12.00 -13.58
N LYS A 217 24.39 -12.16 -14.42
CA LYS A 217 25.78 -12.33 -14.00
C LYS A 217 26.57 -11.05 -14.29
N SER A 218 27.57 -10.77 -13.46
CA SER A 218 28.41 -9.58 -13.59
C SER A 218 29.21 -9.55 -14.90
N ASP A 219 29.66 -10.70 -15.40
CA ASP A 219 30.35 -10.83 -16.69
C ASP A 219 29.43 -10.45 -17.87
N MET A 220 28.14 -10.81 -17.80
CA MET A 220 27.14 -10.38 -18.77
C MET A 220 26.99 -8.86 -18.77
N LEU A 221 26.77 -8.25 -17.59
CA LEU A 221 26.64 -6.80 -17.49
C LEU A 221 27.88 -6.07 -18.02
N SER A 222 29.08 -6.60 -17.75
CA SER A 222 30.37 -5.95 -18.09
C SER A 222 30.55 -5.68 -19.59
N LYS A 223 29.81 -6.42 -20.44
CA LYS A 223 29.81 -6.23 -21.89
C LYS A 223 29.11 -4.94 -22.34
N LEU A 224 28.21 -4.40 -21.51
CA LEU A 224 27.48 -3.17 -21.80
C LEU A 224 28.33 -1.94 -21.41
N THR A 225 29.40 -1.69 -22.16
CA THR A 225 30.41 -0.67 -21.82
C THR A 225 29.90 0.77 -21.82
N SER A 226 28.78 1.04 -22.50
CA SER A 226 28.16 2.37 -22.59
C SER A 226 27.01 2.57 -21.60
N LEU A 227 26.68 1.55 -20.78
CA LEU A 227 25.50 1.57 -19.93
C LEU A 227 25.63 2.60 -18.81
N GLU A 228 24.66 3.51 -18.75
CA GLU A 228 24.56 4.56 -17.73
C GLU A 228 23.45 4.25 -16.72
N PHE A 229 22.35 3.67 -17.20
CA PHE A 229 21.16 3.38 -16.43
C PHE A 229 20.68 1.94 -16.64
N ILE A 230 20.47 1.22 -15.55
CA ILE A 230 19.81 -0.08 -15.55
C ILE A 230 18.73 -0.14 -14.48
N ASN A 231 17.52 -0.51 -14.89
CA ASN A 231 16.41 -0.78 -14.00
C ASN A 231 15.78 -2.13 -14.35
N VAL A 232 15.86 -3.08 -13.42
CA VAL A 232 15.25 -4.40 -13.54
C VAL A 232 14.30 -4.68 -12.38
N SER A 233 13.89 -3.63 -11.66
CA SER A 233 13.15 -3.76 -10.41
C SER A 233 11.80 -4.46 -10.56
N SER A 234 11.24 -4.94 -9.46
CA SER A 234 9.96 -5.63 -9.41
C SER A 234 9.89 -6.85 -10.34
N ASN A 235 10.99 -7.60 -10.46
CA ASN A 235 11.05 -8.91 -11.10
C ASN A 235 11.47 -9.95 -10.06
N SER A 236 10.51 -10.42 -9.27
CA SER A 236 10.78 -11.25 -8.08
C SER A 236 11.57 -12.55 -8.34
N LEU A 237 11.48 -13.11 -9.56
CA LEU A 237 12.18 -14.34 -9.97
C LEU A 237 13.58 -14.08 -10.53
N LEU A 238 13.98 -12.82 -10.66
CA LEU A 238 15.29 -12.42 -11.15
C LEU A 238 16.26 -12.30 -9.98
N SER A 239 17.42 -12.93 -10.08
CA SER A 239 18.51 -12.76 -9.13
C SER A 239 19.75 -12.19 -9.78
N LEU A 240 20.66 -11.69 -8.95
CA LEU A 240 21.97 -11.22 -9.34
C LEU A 240 22.99 -12.14 -8.71
N SER A 241 23.76 -12.88 -9.51
CA SER A 241 24.86 -13.71 -9.01
C SER A 241 26.16 -12.94 -9.05
N THR A 242 26.92 -13.03 -7.96
CA THR A 242 28.31 -12.61 -7.92
C THR A 242 29.19 -13.72 -8.49
N SER A 243 30.02 -13.41 -9.49
CA SER A 243 31.10 -14.32 -9.88
C SER A 243 32.30 -14.10 -8.95
N GLY A 244 33.11 -15.13 -8.72
CA GLY A 244 34.31 -15.02 -7.88
C GLY A 244 35.33 -13.98 -8.38
N ASN A 245 35.20 -13.53 -9.62
CA ASN A 245 36.11 -12.57 -10.29
C ASN A 245 35.48 -11.17 -10.47
N ASP A 246 34.36 -10.86 -9.79
CA ASP A 246 33.61 -9.61 -10.00
C ASP A 246 34.43 -8.31 -9.82
N VAL A 247 35.55 -8.39 -9.07
CA VAL A 247 36.47 -7.27 -8.84
C VAL A 247 37.23 -6.85 -10.11
N GLU A 248 37.32 -7.74 -11.11
CA GLU A 248 38.00 -7.46 -12.38
C GLU A 248 37.14 -6.67 -13.38
N TYR A 249 35.82 -6.61 -13.17
CA TYR A 249 34.90 -5.91 -14.07
C TYR A 249 34.68 -4.46 -13.61
N SER A 250 34.89 -3.50 -14.51
CA SER A 250 34.67 -2.07 -14.27
C SER A 250 33.57 -1.50 -15.16
N PHE A 251 32.70 -0.67 -14.58
CA PHE A 251 31.60 -0.01 -15.30
C PHE A 251 31.73 1.51 -15.17
N PRO A 252 32.58 2.16 -15.98
CA PRO A 252 32.93 3.57 -15.79
C PRO A 252 31.78 4.54 -16.11
N GLN A 253 30.82 4.13 -16.95
CA GLN A 253 29.67 4.97 -17.33
C GLN A 253 28.44 4.74 -16.45
N LEU A 254 28.38 3.65 -15.70
CA LEU A 254 27.21 3.31 -14.90
C LEU A 254 27.01 4.35 -13.79
N ARG A 255 25.82 4.95 -13.76
CA ARG A 255 25.42 5.99 -12.78
C ARG A 255 24.26 5.53 -11.92
N THR A 256 23.30 4.80 -12.51
CA THR A 256 22.06 4.42 -11.84
C THR A 256 21.80 2.93 -11.96
N VAL A 257 21.62 2.29 -10.80
CA VAL A 257 21.27 0.88 -10.70
C VAL A 257 20.05 0.72 -9.80
N ILE A 258 18.99 0.13 -10.36
CA ILE A 258 17.73 -0.13 -9.65
C ILE A 258 17.39 -1.62 -9.79
N PHE A 259 17.59 -2.35 -8.69
CA PHE A 259 17.35 -3.79 -8.57
C PHE A 259 16.35 -4.09 -7.43
N SER A 260 15.51 -3.11 -7.07
CA SER A 260 14.49 -3.28 -6.03
C SER A 260 13.52 -4.42 -6.33
N GLY A 261 13.06 -5.17 -5.33
CA GLY A 261 12.01 -6.18 -5.51
C GLY A 261 12.44 -7.39 -6.35
N CYS A 262 13.73 -7.72 -6.33
CA CYS A 262 14.33 -8.88 -6.97
C CYS A 262 14.68 -9.95 -5.92
N SER A 263 15.50 -10.94 -6.29
CA SER A 263 16.02 -11.98 -5.39
C SER A 263 17.52 -11.82 -5.10
N VAL A 264 17.99 -10.59 -4.85
CA VAL A 264 19.41 -10.32 -4.53
C VAL A 264 19.69 -10.69 -3.08
N MET A 265 20.76 -11.45 -2.83
CA MET A 265 21.10 -11.98 -1.49
C MET A 265 22.33 -11.33 -0.85
N GLN A 266 23.20 -10.70 -1.64
CA GLN A 266 24.45 -10.07 -1.21
C GLN A 266 24.72 -8.85 -2.08
N PHE A 267 25.52 -7.90 -1.57
CA PHE A 267 25.99 -6.79 -2.38
C PHE A 267 26.93 -7.31 -3.49
N PRO A 268 26.66 -7.02 -4.77
CA PRO A 268 27.57 -7.41 -5.82
C PRO A 268 28.83 -6.55 -5.82
N ASN A 269 29.98 -7.19 -6.00
CA ASN A 269 31.28 -6.53 -5.86
C ASN A 269 31.53 -5.49 -6.96
N PHE A 270 30.90 -5.60 -8.12
CA PHE A 270 31.15 -4.67 -9.21
C PHE A 270 30.62 -3.25 -8.96
N PHE A 271 29.62 -3.06 -8.07
CA PHE A 271 29.23 -1.71 -7.62
C PHE A 271 30.39 -0.94 -6.99
N GLN A 272 31.44 -1.63 -6.56
CA GLN A 272 32.65 -1.05 -5.98
C GLN A 272 33.58 -0.41 -7.03
N THR A 273 33.39 -0.70 -8.32
CA THR A 273 34.26 -0.24 -9.43
C THR A 273 33.64 0.83 -10.33
N SER A 274 32.42 1.27 -9.97
CA SER A 274 31.60 2.20 -10.76
C SER A 274 31.44 3.51 -10.01
N TYR A 275 31.37 4.62 -10.74
CA TYR A 275 31.01 5.92 -10.16
C TYR A 275 29.48 6.05 -10.11
N LEU A 276 28.86 5.26 -9.22
CA LEU A 276 27.42 5.28 -9.03
C LEU A 276 26.97 6.57 -8.32
N GLN A 277 25.83 7.08 -8.75
CA GLN A 277 25.12 8.19 -8.12
C GLN A 277 23.84 7.70 -7.42
N ILE A 278 23.17 6.70 -7.99
CA ILE A 278 21.92 6.13 -7.47
C ILE A 278 22.04 4.62 -7.40
N LEU A 279 21.77 4.09 -6.21
CA LEU A 279 21.69 2.66 -5.96
C LEU A 279 20.41 2.35 -5.18
N ASP A 280 19.55 1.54 -5.76
CA ASP A 280 18.35 1.00 -5.11
C ASP A 280 18.40 -0.53 -5.16
N LEU A 281 18.58 -1.13 -3.97
CA LEU A 281 18.53 -2.57 -3.73
C LEU A 281 17.44 -2.92 -2.70
N SER A 282 16.42 -2.06 -2.57
CA SER A 282 15.33 -2.27 -1.61
C SER A 282 14.51 -3.54 -1.91
N ASN A 283 13.76 -4.04 -0.94
CA ASN A 283 12.88 -5.20 -1.11
C ASN A 283 13.61 -6.44 -1.67
N ASN A 284 14.75 -6.79 -1.10
CA ASN A 284 15.57 -7.93 -1.50
C ASN A 284 15.85 -8.84 -0.28
N MET A 285 16.75 -9.81 -0.44
CA MET A 285 17.15 -10.78 0.59
C MET A 285 18.57 -10.52 1.11
N ILE A 286 19.07 -9.28 1.04
CA ILE A 286 20.44 -8.96 1.44
C ILE A 286 20.58 -9.08 2.96
N SER A 287 21.55 -9.87 3.42
CA SER A 287 21.82 -10.10 4.85
C SER A 287 23.27 -9.77 5.20
N GLY A 288 23.58 -9.72 6.50
CA GLY A 288 24.89 -9.31 7.01
C GLY A 288 24.93 -7.84 7.41
N GLY A 289 26.12 -7.25 7.50
CA GLY A 289 26.30 -5.84 7.84
C GLY A 289 26.93 -5.06 6.69
N ILE A 290 26.77 -3.75 6.69
CA ILE A 290 27.55 -2.85 5.83
C ILE A 290 28.90 -2.64 6.53
N SER A 291 29.93 -3.22 5.94
CA SER A 291 31.31 -3.10 6.42
C SER A 291 31.87 -1.70 6.18
N LYS A 292 32.92 -1.34 6.93
CA LYS A 292 33.66 -0.09 6.70
C LYS A 292 34.17 0.03 5.25
N TRP A 293 34.61 -1.08 4.66
CA TRP A 293 35.14 -1.08 3.30
C TRP A 293 34.07 -0.76 2.26
N GLU A 294 32.88 -1.36 2.39
CA GLU A 294 31.74 -1.06 1.50
C GLU A 294 31.30 0.40 1.64
N ALA A 295 31.19 0.90 2.88
CA ALA A 295 30.76 2.27 3.16
C ALA A 295 31.67 3.35 2.53
N VAL A 296 33.00 3.14 2.56
CA VAL A 296 33.99 4.08 1.95
C VAL A 296 33.91 4.07 0.43
N ARG A 297 33.54 2.95 -0.21
CA ARG A 297 33.46 2.87 -1.67
C ARG A 297 32.20 3.51 -2.25
N TRP A 298 31.21 3.82 -1.41
CA TRP A 298 29.98 4.49 -1.79
C TRP A 298 30.04 6.02 -1.62
N GLU A 299 31.24 6.61 -1.54
CA GLU A 299 31.43 8.06 -1.43
C GLU A 299 30.82 8.88 -2.57
N GLY A 300 30.71 8.32 -3.78
CA GLY A 300 30.10 8.99 -4.94
C GLY A 300 28.57 8.96 -4.97
N LEU A 301 27.92 8.18 -4.09
CA LEU A 301 26.47 8.06 -4.07
C LEU A 301 25.81 9.34 -3.58
N LEU A 302 24.71 9.70 -4.25
CA LEU A 302 23.77 10.74 -3.85
C LEU A 302 22.47 10.14 -3.30
N TRP A 303 22.09 8.97 -3.79
CA TRP A 303 20.86 8.26 -3.40
C TRP A 303 21.15 6.79 -3.12
N LEU A 304 20.81 6.34 -1.92
CA LEU A 304 20.93 4.95 -1.50
C LEU A 304 19.64 4.47 -0.84
N ASP A 305 19.03 3.44 -1.43
CA ASP A 305 17.90 2.73 -0.82
C ASP A 305 18.26 1.24 -0.65
N LEU A 306 18.33 0.80 0.61
CA LEU A 306 18.52 -0.59 1.02
C LEU A 306 17.36 -1.07 1.92
N SER A 307 16.22 -0.39 1.89
CA SER A 307 15.07 -0.71 2.72
C SER A 307 14.51 -2.10 2.45
N HIS A 308 13.78 -2.68 3.41
CA HIS A 308 13.19 -4.01 3.27
C HIS A 308 14.21 -5.09 2.87
N ASN A 309 15.28 -5.20 3.65
CA ASN A 309 16.29 -6.25 3.56
C ASN A 309 16.50 -6.90 4.94
N PHE A 310 17.55 -7.70 5.09
CA PHE A 310 17.89 -8.43 6.31
C PHE A 310 19.21 -7.94 6.94
N LEU A 311 19.57 -6.66 6.75
CA LEU A 311 20.83 -6.10 7.26
C LEU A 311 20.82 -6.02 8.80
N THR A 312 21.89 -6.41 9.46
CA THR A 312 21.98 -6.54 10.93
C THR A 312 22.91 -5.53 11.60
N ALA A 313 23.89 -4.99 10.86
CA ALA A 313 24.90 -4.10 11.41
C ALA A 313 25.32 -3.00 10.43
N LEU A 314 25.74 -1.87 10.99
CA LEU A 314 26.30 -0.73 10.28
C LEU A 314 27.62 -0.34 10.95
N GLU A 315 28.76 -0.77 10.40
CA GLU A 315 30.08 -0.39 10.96
C GLU A 315 30.38 1.09 10.73
N GLN A 316 29.98 1.60 9.57
CA GLN A 316 30.11 2.99 9.18
C GLN A 316 28.94 3.37 8.27
N PHE A 317 28.41 4.59 8.45
CA PHE A 317 27.42 5.12 7.52
C PHE A 317 28.00 5.24 6.10
N PRO A 318 27.24 4.83 5.06
CA PRO A 318 27.72 4.80 3.69
C PRO A 318 27.91 6.20 3.12
N GLY A 319 29.07 6.46 2.50
CA GLY A 319 29.36 7.71 1.82
C GLY A 319 29.45 8.94 2.73
N ASN A 320 29.64 10.12 2.10
CA ASN A 320 29.75 11.41 2.78
C ASN A 320 28.93 12.54 2.13
N SER A 321 28.33 12.26 0.97
CA SER A 321 27.64 13.25 0.11
C SER A 321 26.20 12.84 -0.21
N LEU A 322 25.62 11.91 0.56
CA LEU A 322 24.26 11.43 0.34
C LEU A 322 23.24 12.55 0.54
N GLU A 323 22.34 12.67 -0.44
CA GLU A 323 21.12 13.48 -0.36
C GLU A 323 19.95 12.66 0.17
N TYR A 324 19.94 11.35 -0.12
CA TYR A 324 18.89 10.41 0.25
C TYR A 324 19.49 9.12 0.81
N LEU A 325 19.13 8.77 2.04
CA LEU A 325 19.44 7.48 2.65
C LEU A 325 18.17 6.84 3.23
N ASN A 326 17.84 5.66 2.71
CA ASN A 326 16.76 4.82 3.22
C ASN A 326 17.27 3.43 3.60
N LEU A 327 17.23 3.11 4.90
CA LEU A 327 17.57 1.82 5.48
C LEU A 327 16.39 1.20 6.23
N HIS A 328 15.16 1.67 5.99
CA HIS A 328 13.98 1.25 6.76
C HIS A 328 13.69 -0.25 6.62
N SER A 329 13.05 -0.86 7.63
CA SER A 329 12.70 -2.28 7.64
C SER A 329 13.90 -3.20 7.41
N ASN A 330 14.88 -3.09 8.30
CA ASN A 330 16.02 -4.01 8.41
C ASN A 330 16.14 -4.47 9.88
N PHE A 331 17.20 -5.19 10.22
CA PHE A 331 17.52 -5.64 11.58
C PHE A 331 18.72 -4.88 12.17
N LEU A 332 18.99 -3.65 11.71
CA LEU A 332 20.19 -2.90 12.09
C LEU A 332 20.23 -2.66 13.60
N THR A 333 21.40 -2.88 14.19
CA THR A 333 21.70 -2.65 15.61
C THR A 333 22.81 -1.59 15.76
N GLY A 334 23.11 -1.17 16.99
CA GLY A 334 24.11 -0.14 17.28
C GLY A 334 23.48 1.23 17.53
N ASN A 335 24.26 2.30 17.40
CA ASN A 335 23.81 3.68 17.57
C ASN A 335 24.05 4.52 16.31
N ILE A 336 23.37 5.67 16.23
CA ILE A 336 23.69 6.67 15.20
C ILE A 336 24.96 7.40 15.63
N THR A 337 26.06 7.17 14.91
CA THR A 337 27.34 7.84 15.15
C THR A 337 27.30 9.30 14.69
N SER A 338 28.08 10.17 15.34
CA SER A 338 28.19 11.60 14.98
C SER A 338 28.85 11.86 13.63
N SER A 339 29.32 10.83 12.91
CA SER A 339 29.81 10.96 11.53
C SER A 339 28.73 11.47 10.58
N ILE A 340 27.45 11.19 10.85
CA ILE A 340 26.32 11.70 10.05
C ILE A 340 26.19 13.23 10.09
N CYS A 341 26.79 13.88 11.10
CA CYS A 341 26.76 15.34 11.23
C CYS A 341 27.48 16.06 10.07
N ASN A 342 28.31 15.35 9.30
CA ASN A 342 29.04 15.93 8.16
C ASN A 342 28.21 15.99 6.87
N TRP A 343 27.01 15.38 6.84
CA TRP A 343 26.19 15.25 5.64
C TRP A 343 25.32 16.50 5.42
N SER A 344 25.95 17.58 4.97
CA SER A 344 25.29 18.88 4.77
C SER A 344 24.24 18.89 3.65
N GLN A 345 24.29 17.92 2.73
CA GLN A 345 23.35 17.79 1.61
C GLN A 345 22.18 16.84 1.90
N LEU A 346 22.14 16.21 3.08
CA LEU A 346 21.13 15.22 3.41
C LEU A 346 19.74 15.85 3.46
N THR A 347 18.83 15.32 2.65
CA THR A 347 17.43 15.75 2.55
C THR A 347 16.48 14.73 3.16
N VAL A 348 16.78 13.43 3.02
CA VAL A 348 15.99 12.32 3.54
C VAL A 348 16.87 11.38 4.33
N LEU A 349 16.50 11.14 5.57
CA LEU A 349 17.06 10.08 6.41
C LEU A 349 15.93 9.22 6.97
N ASP A 350 15.81 8.00 6.44
CA ASP A 350 14.89 6.98 6.97
C ASP A 350 15.69 5.79 7.51
N LEU A 351 15.67 5.64 8.83
CA LEU A 351 16.25 4.50 9.56
C LEU A 351 15.16 3.74 10.34
N SER A 352 13.89 3.93 9.97
CA SER A 352 12.77 3.40 10.73
C SER A 352 12.66 1.88 10.70
N LYS A 353 11.90 1.30 11.63
CA LYS A 353 11.67 -0.16 11.75
C LYS A 353 12.97 -0.97 11.75
N ASN A 354 13.87 -0.61 12.64
CA ASN A 354 15.14 -1.29 12.88
C ASN A 354 15.28 -1.61 14.39
N ASN A 355 16.43 -2.10 14.81
CA ASN A 355 16.75 -2.38 16.21
C ASN A 355 17.83 -1.43 16.76
N LEU A 356 17.94 -0.22 16.19
CA LEU A 356 18.92 0.81 16.57
C LEU A 356 18.65 1.32 17.98
N SER A 357 19.69 1.76 18.67
CA SER A 357 19.68 2.13 20.09
C SER A 357 20.58 3.34 20.37
N GLY A 358 20.73 3.71 21.64
CA GLY A 358 21.52 4.89 22.04
C GLY A 358 20.75 6.20 21.87
N THR A 359 21.46 7.32 21.90
CA THR A 359 20.87 8.67 21.80
C THR A 359 20.85 9.16 20.36
N ILE A 360 19.85 9.97 20.01
CA ILE A 360 19.81 10.67 18.72
C ILE A 360 20.81 11.84 18.76
N PRO A 361 21.78 11.95 17.83
CA PRO A 361 22.74 13.06 17.82
C PRO A 361 22.06 14.42 17.62
N ASP A 362 22.39 15.40 18.48
CA ASP A 362 21.84 16.76 18.42
C ASP A 362 22.09 17.45 17.07
N CYS A 363 23.19 17.10 16.39
CA CYS A 363 23.58 17.68 15.11
C CYS A 363 22.58 17.40 13.98
N LEU A 364 21.72 16.37 14.09
CA LEU A 364 20.67 16.12 13.09
C LEU A 364 19.69 17.29 13.00
N GLY A 365 19.49 18.03 14.10
CA GLY A 365 18.74 19.29 14.07
C GLY A 365 19.47 20.44 13.35
N ASN A 366 20.79 20.35 13.25
CA ASN A 366 21.64 21.35 12.57
C ASN A 366 21.77 21.13 11.05
N ILE A 367 21.21 20.05 10.48
CA ILE A 367 21.28 19.80 9.04
C ILE A 367 20.22 20.66 8.35
N GLY A 368 20.64 21.75 7.71
CA GLY A 368 19.74 22.74 7.13
C GLY A 368 18.82 22.21 6.03
N CYS A 369 19.34 21.33 5.17
CA CYS A 369 18.63 20.77 4.02
C CYS A 369 17.70 19.60 4.37
N LEU A 370 17.69 19.13 5.62
CA LEU A 370 16.96 17.93 6.03
C LEU A 370 15.46 18.19 5.98
N GLN A 371 14.76 17.48 5.11
CA GLN A 371 13.32 17.59 4.91
C GLN A 371 12.55 16.50 5.66
N LEU A 372 13.11 15.29 5.73
CA LEU A 372 12.52 14.14 6.40
C LEU A 372 13.52 13.47 7.33
N LEU A 373 13.12 13.30 8.58
CA LEU A 373 13.80 12.49 9.57
C LEU A 373 12.83 11.42 10.11
N ASP A 374 13.00 10.17 9.68
CA ASP A 374 12.26 9.04 10.21
C ASP A 374 13.15 8.06 10.96
N LEU A 375 12.95 8.01 12.27
CA LEU A 375 13.65 7.13 13.21
C LEU A 375 12.64 6.25 13.99
N GLN A 376 11.40 6.14 13.53
CA GLN A 376 10.36 5.44 14.26
C GLN A 376 10.63 3.95 14.41
N MET A 377 9.99 3.32 15.40
CA MET A 377 10.06 1.86 15.62
C MET A 377 11.50 1.37 15.77
N ASN A 378 12.22 1.98 16.71
CA ASN A 378 13.58 1.64 17.12
C ASN A 378 13.67 1.61 18.66
N ASN A 379 14.88 1.50 19.22
CA ASN A 379 15.15 1.49 20.65
C ASN A 379 15.89 2.77 21.14
N PHE A 380 15.70 3.91 20.48
CA PHE A 380 16.39 5.15 20.87
C PHE A 380 15.99 5.64 22.25
N ILE A 381 16.97 6.10 23.04
CA ILE A 381 16.83 6.63 24.40
C ILE A 381 17.29 8.09 24.47
N GLY A 382 17.12 8.73 25.62
CA GLY A 382 17.54 10.11 25.85
C GLY A 382 16.55 11.13 25.27
N LYS A 383 17.03 12.34 24.98
CA LYS A 383 16.19 13.48 24.59
C LYS A 383 16.07 13.58 23.06
N ILE A 384 15.03 14.27 22.60
CA ILE A 384 14.91 14.72 21.21
C ILE A 384 15.96 15.81 20.96
N PRO A 385 16.62 15.84 19.77
CA PRO A 385 17.58 16.88 19.41
C PRO A 385 17.06 18.30 19.70
N ASN A 386 17.89 19.14 20.31
CA ASN A 386 17.42 20.47 20.75
C ASN A 386 17.97 21.66 19.93
N SER A 387 18.73 21.40 18.87
CA SER A 387 19.44 22.42 18.10
C SER A 387 18.87 22.59 16.68
N PHE A 388 17.54 22.68 16.52
CA PHE A 388 16.97 22.89 15.19
C PHE A 388 17.25 24.30 14.64
N LEU A 389 17.84 24.37 13.44
CA LEU A 389 18.17 25.64 12.77
C LEU A 389 16.94 26.49 12.47
N ARG A 390 17.12 27.82 12.54
CA ARG A 390 16.11 28.79 12.10
C ARG A 390 15.83 28.64 10.61
N ASN A 391 14.57 28.52 10.23
CA ASN A 391 14.12 28.23 8.86
C ASN A 391 14.63 26.87 8.34
N SER A 392 14.72 25.87 9.21
CA SER A 392 14.96 24.50 8.79
C SER A 392 13.91 24.04 7.77
N ASP A 393 14.35 23.32 6.74
CA ASP A 393 13.49 22.72 5.71
C ASP A 393 12.73 21.48 6.21
N LEU A 394 12.90 21.11 7.49
CA LEU A 394 12.28 19.94 8.09
C LEU A 394 10.76 20.02 7.98
N SER A 395 10.22 19.06 7.24
CA SER A 395 8.80 18.93 6.94
C SER A 395 8.16 17.75 7.68
N HIS A 396 8.93 16.68 7.90
CA HIS A 396 8.46 15.45 8.53
C HIS A 396 9.43 15.00 9.62
N LEU A 397 8.93 14.90 10.85
CA LEU A 397 9.67 14.38 12.00
C LEU A 397 8.91 13.21 12.64
N LEU A 398 9.48 12.01 12.51
CA LEU A 398 8.87 10.75 12.92
C LEU A 398 9.79 10.04 13.91
N LEU A 399 9.45 10.10 15.19
CA LEU A 399 10.24 9.52 16.29
C LEU A 399 9.42 8.53 17.14
N ASN A 400 8.24 8.12 16.66
CA ASN A 400 7.33 7.30 17.43
C ASN A 400 7.85 5.89 17.68
N ASN A 401 7.30 5.22 18.71
CA ASN A 401 7.68 3.86 19.10
C ASN A 401 9.18 3.74 19.39
N ASN A 402 9.66 4.59 20.30
CA ASN A 402 11.02 4.58 20.83
C ASN A 402 10.97 4.67 22.37
N GLN A 403 12.10 4.96 23.01
CA GLN A 403 12.21 5.13 24.47
C GLN A 403 12.62 6.56 24.86
N LEU A 404 12.34 7.55 24.00
CA LEU A 404 12.74 8.94 24.21
C LEU A 404 12.04 9.57 25.43
N GLU A 405 12.75 10.44 26.14
CA GLU A 405 12.30 11.08 27.37
C GLU A 405 12.64 12.57 27.41
N GLY A 406 12.17 13.25 28.46
CA GLY A 406 12.32 14.70 28.60
C GLY A 406 11.20 15.50 27.94
N LEU A 407 11.50 16.77 27.64
CA LEU A 407 10.58 17.76 27.09
C LEU A 407 10.63 17.76 25.55
N VAL A 408 9.58 18.28 24.91
CA VAL A 408 9.60 18.55 23.48
C VAL A 408 10.38 19.86 23.26
N PRO A 409 11.47 19.86 22.47
CA PRO A 409 12.39 20.99 22.41
C PRO A 409 11.75 22.21 21.73
N LEU A 410 11.89 23.38 22.36
CA LEU A 410 11.36 24.66 21.85
C LEU A 410 11.93 25.03 20.47
N SER A 411 13.15 24.59 20.16
CA SER A 411 13.79 24.86 18.87
C SER A 411 13.03 24.27 17.67
N LEU A 412 12.13 23.29 17.86
CA LEU A 412 11.24 22.83 16.79
C LEU A 412 10.32 23.93 16.26
N ALA A 413 10.06 25.00 17.04
CA ALA A 413 9.35 26.19 16.56
C ALA A 413 10.09 26.88 15.39
N ASN A 414 11.39 26.61 15.21
CA ASN A 414 12.20 27.12 14.11
C ASN A 414 11.92 26.41 12.77
N CYS A 415 11.33 25.21 12.80
CA CYS A 415 11.00 24.40 11.62
C CYS A 415 9.66 24.84 11.02
N THR A 416 9.62 26.02 10.41
CA THR A 416 8.38 26.62 9.86
C THR A 416 7.77 25.82 8.70
N SER A 417 8.55 24.93 8.08
CA SER A 417 8.12 23.97 7.06
C SER A 417 7.45 22.71 7.60
N LEU A 418 7.43 22.50 8.93
CA LEU A 418 6.97 21.25 9.55
C LEU A 418 5.47 21.01 9.26
N GLU A 419 5.19 19.89 8.60
CA GLU A 419 3.85 19.44 8.24
C GLU A 419 3.38 18.28 9.12
N LEU A 420 4.30 17.41 9.53
CA LEU A 420 4.00 16.21 10.29
C LEU A 420 4.97 16.04 11.46
N LEU A 421 4.40 15.94 12.66
CA LEU A 421 5.13 15.63 13.89
C LEU A 421 4.53 14.40 14.57
N ASN A 422 5.29 13.30 14.62
CA ASN A 422 4.89 12.09 15.33
C ASN A 422 5.90 11.71 16.41
N LEU A 423 5.51 11.89 17.67
CA LEU A 423 6.30 11.57 18.86
C LEU A 423 5.63 10.46 19.69
N GLY A 424 4.62 9.78 19.15
CA GLY A 424 3.80 8.84 19.90
C GLY A 424 4.56 7.63 20.45
N ASN A 425 4.03 6.97 21.47
CA ASN A 425 4.63 5.77 22.08
C ASN A 425 6.10 6.00 22.52
N ASN A 426 6.32 6.96 23.40
CA ASN A 426 7.62 7.28 24.00
C ASN A 426 7.46 7.48 25.53
N LYS A 427 8.49 8.01 26.20
CA LYS A 427 8.49 8.33 27.65
C LYS A 427 8.51 9.84 27.90
N LEU A 428 8.13 10.67 26.92
CA LEU A 428 8.16 12.13 27.01
C LEU A 428 7.26 12.63 28.15
N THR A 429 7.76 13.58 28.93
CA THR A 429 7.06 14.12 30.10
C THR A 429 7.10 15.64 30.02
N ASP A 430 6.02 16.24 29.52
CA ASP A 430 5.94 17.69 29.26
C ASP A 430 4.48 18.17 29.40
N ARG A 431 4.28 19.49 29.41
CA ARG A 431 2.96 20.08 29.13
C ARG A 431 2.71 20.10 27.63
N PHE A 432 1.50 20.46 27.21
CA PHE A 432 1.23 20.68 25.79
C PHE A 432 2.19 21.74 25.22
N PRO A 433 2.98 21.43 24.16
CA PRO A 433 3.95 22.38 23.61
C PRO A 433 3.23 23.51 22.86
N HIS A 434 2.88 24.58 23.57
CA HIS A 434 2.06 25.68 23.06
C HIS A 434 2.66 26.35 21.81
N TRP A 435 3.99 26.40 21.70
CA TRP A 435 4.69 26.95 20.53
C TRP A 435 4.37 26.22 19.21
N LEU A 436 3.80 25.00 19.24
CA LEU A 436 3.31 24.32 18.04
C LEU A 436 2.27 25.16 17.29
N GLU A 437 1.56 26.06 17.97
CA GLU A 437 0.59 26.98 17.36
C GLU A 437 1.22 28.00 16.39
N SER A 438 2.53 28.20 16.49
CA SER A 438 3.26 29.11 15.60
C SER A 438 3.63 28.46 14.26
N LEU A 439 3.49 27.13 14.13
CA LEU A 439 3.87 26.39 12.93
C LEU A 439 2.78 26.52 11.85
N PRO A 440 3.05 27.22 10.72
CA PRO A 440 2.00 27.57 9.76
C PRO A 440 1.54 26.38 8.90
N ARG A 441 2.38 25.34 8.75
CA ARG A 441 2.14 24.21 7.84
C ARG A 441 1.76 22.91 8.54
N LEU A 442 1.69 22.89 9.87
CA LEU A 442 1.45 21.67 10.64
C LEU A 442 0.07 21.09 10.34
N LYS A 443 0.04 19.91 9.71
CA LYS A 443 -1.18 19.16 9.31
C LYS A 443 -1.46 18.01 10.25
N VAL A 444 -0.42 17.35 10.77
CA VAL A 444 -0.53 16.13 11.57
C VAL A 444 0.28 16.25 12.85
N LEU A 445 -0.39 16.10 14.00
CA LEU A 445 0.20 16.14 15.32
C LEU A 445 -0.16 14.89 16.13
N ILE A 446 0.86 14.11 16.48
CA ILE A 446 0.68 12.84 17.20
C ILE A 446 1.63 12.77 18.39
N LEU A 447 1.06 12.88 19.59
CA LEU A 447 1.77 12.87 20.88
C LEU A 447 1.34 11.71 21.78
N ARG A 448 0.54 10.78 21.27
CA ARG A 448 -0.11 9.76 22.06
C ARG A 448 0.82 8.82 22.83
N PHE A 449 0.30 8.16 23.85
CA PHE A 449 1.04 7.18 24.66
C PHE A 449 2.40 7.70 25.14
N ASN A 450 2.35 8.84 25.82
CA ASN A 450 3.48 9.47 26.49
C ASN A 450 3.05 9.79 27.94
N ARG A 451 3.71 10.77 28.58
CA ARG A 451 3.38 11.25 29.93
C ARG A 451 3.05 12.74 29.93
N PHE A 452 2.49 13.26 28.84
CA PHE A 452 2.09 14.67 28.78
C PHE A 452 1.01 14.98 29.82
N TYR A 453 1.09 16.16 30.46
CA TYR A 453 0.22 16.51 31.57
C TYR A 453 -0.21 17.99 31.59
N GLY A 454 -1.13 18.33 32.49
CA GLY A 454 -1.69 19.67 32.59
C GLY A 454 -2.82 19.91 31.58
N SER A 455 -3.34 21.14 31.56
CA SER A 455 -4.42 21.52 30.65
C SER A 455 -3.91 21.96 29.28
N LEU A 456 -4.77 21.83 28.27
CA LEU A 456 -4.56 22.45 26.98
C LEU A 456 -4.64 24.00 27.13
N PRO A 457 -3.81 24.77 26.41
CA PRO A 457 -3.74 26.22 26.59
C PRO A 457 -5.05 26.92 26.21
N HIS A 458 -5.49 27.89 27.04
CA HIS A 458 -6.71 28.69 26.84
C HIS A 458 -6.50 29.91 25.91
N SER A 459 -5.26 30.40 25.77
CA SER A 459 -4.90 31.57 24.96
C SER A 459 -4.45 31.11 23.58
N ILE A 460 -5.25 31.36 22.54
CA ILE A 460 -4.91 31.06 21.13
C ILE A 460 -5.27 32.29 20.30
N ALA A 461 -4.48 33.35 20.42
CA ALA A 461 -4.86 34.69 19.96
C ALA A 461 -4.08 35.23 18.75
N SER A 462 -3.07 34.54 18.21
CA SER A 462 -2.19 35.23 17.23
C SER A 462 -1.66 34.40 16.04
N SER A 463 -1.64 33.06 16.08
CA SER A 463 -1.24 32.23 14.93
C SER A 463 -1.94 30.87 14.98
N ASN A 464 -2.51 30.47 13.84
CA ASN A 464 -3.55 29.45 13.74
C ASN A 464 -2.97 28.04 13.53
N PHE A 465 -3.51 27.07 14.26
CA PHE A 465 -3.63 25.67 13.83
C PHE A 465 -4.57 25.51 12.61
N SER A 466 -4.48 26.43 11.63
CA SER A 466 -5.41 26.51 10.51
C SER A 466 -5.26 25.36 9.54
N THR A 467 -4.12 24.68 9.56
CA THR A 467 -3.77 23.60 8.63
C THR A 467 -3.89 22.21 9.25
N LEU A 468 -4.06 22.10 10.59
CA LEU A 468 -4.20 20.83 11.29
C LEU A 468 -5.43 20.06 10.80
N ARG A 469 -5.23 18.76 10.60
CA ARG A 469 -6.24 17.80 10.15
C ARG A 469 -6.25 16.53 10.99
N ILE A 470 -5.12 16.15 11.57
CA ILE A 470 -5.02 14.99 12.46
C ILE A 470 -4.42 15.45 13.80
N ILE A 471 -5.16 15.18 14.88
CA ILE A 471 -4.72 15.41 16.25
C ILE A 471 -4.89 14.11 17.04
N ASP A 472 -3.79 13.55 17.54
CA ASP A 472 -3.81 12.38 18.41
C ASP A 472 -2.98 12.64 19.67
N LEU A 473 -3.70 12.93 20.76
CA LEU A 473 -3.14 13.17 22.10
C LEU A 473 -3.47 12.02 23.07
N SER A 474 -3.94 10.88 22.55
CA SER A 474 -4.49 9.79 23.35
C SER A 474 -3.48 9.16 24.32
N GLY A 475 -3.95 8.53 25.39
CA GLY A 475 -3.07 7.76 26.29
C GLY A 475 -2.02 8.61 27.02
N ASN A 476 -2.39 9.81 27.45
CA ASN A 476 -1.53 10.73 28.21
C ASN A 476 -2.15 11.01 29.60
N LYS A 477 -1.71 12.09 30.26
CA LYS A 477 -2.21 12.56 31.56
C LYS A 477 -2.74 14.00 31.46
N PHE A 478 -3.26 14.40 30.30
CA PHE A 478 -3.84 15.73 30.14
C PHE A 478 -5.07 15.90 31.04
N THR A 479 -5.22 17.08 31.63
CA THR A 479 -6.29 17.43 32.59
C THR A 479 -7.05 18.67 32.14
N GLY A 480 -8.05 19.09 32.92
CA GLY A 480 -8.80 20.33 32.68
C GLY A 480 -9.85 20.20 31.58
N THR A 481 -10.48 21.33 31.26
CA THR A 481 -11.56 21.41 30.26
C THR A 481 -11.01 21.60 28.86
N LEU A 482 -11.73 21.09 27.85
CA LEU A 482 -11.37 21.35 26.46
C LEU A 482 -11.57 22.84 26.10
N PRO A 483 -10.54 23.54 25.58
CA PRO A 483 -10.63 24.96 25.27
C PRO A 483 -11.43 25.19 23.98
N THR A 484 -12.56 25.90 24.07
CA THR A 484 -13.39 26.32 22.93
C THR A 484 -12.58 26.97 21.80
N LYS A 485 -11.64 27.85 22.13
CA LYS A 485 -10.80 28.55 21.15
C LYS A 485 -9.97 27.60 20.27
N LEU A 486 -9.61 26.41 20.76
CA LEU A 486 -8.86 25.43 19.98
C LEU A 486 -9.67 24.98 18.77
N PHE A 487 -10.89 24.49 19.01
CA PHE A 487 -11.78 24.05 17.94
C PHE A 487 -12.20 25.19 17.01
N GLN A 488 -12.32 26.42 17.54
CA GLN A 488 -12.59 27.59 16.73
C GLN A 488 -11.48 27.87 15.70
N ASN A 489 -10.24 27.54 16.02
CA ASN A 489 -9.06 27.82 15.19
C ASN A 489 -8.64 26.69 14.23
N LEU A 490 -9.27 25.50 14.31
CA LEU A 490 -9.01 24.36 13.40
C LEU A 490 -9.66 24.54 12.02
N ARG A 491 -9.24 25.58 11.28
CA ARG A 491 -9.90 25.99 10.02
C ARG A 491 -9.94 24.89 8.96
N ALA A 492 -8.85 24.15 8.75
CA ALA A 492 -8.80 23.07 7.76
C ALA A 492 -9.77 21.91 8.04
N MET A 493 -10.25 21.76 9.27
CA MET A 493 -11.27 20.77 9.65
C MET A 493 -12.71 21.29 9.49
N LYS A 494 -12.87 22.59 9.21
CA LYS A 494 -14.17 23.25 8.98
C LYS A 494 -14.50 23.45 7.51
N GLU A 495 -13.50 23.35 6.64
CA GLU A 495 -13.68 23.49 5.20
C GLU A 495 -13.78 22.11 4.57
N LYS A 496 -14.76 21.91 3.67
CA LYS A 496 -14.77 20.72 2.81
C LYS A 496 -13.45 20.66 2.04
N PRO A 497 -12.79 19.49 1.92
CA PRO A 497 -11.57 19.39 1.15
C PRO A 497 -11.86 19.86 -0.29
N LYS A 498 -11.27 20.99 -0.70
CA LYS A 498 -11.31 21.43 -2.09
C LYS A 498 -10.77 20.30 -2.95
N GLU A 499 -11.48 20.00 -4.03
CA GLU A 499 -11.21 18.94 -5.01
C GLU A 499 -9.71 18.62 -5.15
N TRP A 500 -9.36 17.40 -4.76
CA TRP A 500 -8.27 16.55 -5.25
C TRP A 500 -7.09 17.30 -5.88
N LEU A 501 -6.44 18.16 -5.11
CA LEU A 501 -5.12 18.64 -5.46
C LEU A 501 -4.15 17.48 -5.23
N TYR A 502 -3.95 16.66 -6.27
CA TYR A 502 -2.74 15.84 -6.45
C TYR A 502 -1.54 16.79 -6.48
N SER A 503 -1.16 17.32 -5.34
CA SER A 503 -0.12 18.33 -5.21
C SER A 503 0.78 17.95 -4.04
N SER A 504 1.86 17.27 -4.40
CA SER A 504 3.21 17.61 -3.91
C SER A 504 3.50 17.54 -2.40
N VAL A 505 2.88 16.63 -1.63
CA VAL A 505 3.29 16.42 -0.22
C VAL A 505 4.53 15.51 -0.09
N PHE A 506 4.76 14.62 -1.06
CA PHE A 506 5.89 13.66 -1.07
C PHE A 506 6.82 13.86 -2.28
N GLN A 507 7.20 15.12 -2.56
CA GLN A 507 8.26 15.41 -3.53
C GLN A 507 9.50 15.87 -2.79
N VAL A 508 10.29 14.90 -2.32
CA VAL A 508 11.70 15.16 -1.99
C VAL A 508 12.52 14.61 -3.14
N GLY A 509 13.36 15.46 -3.76
CA GLY A 509 14.25 15.08 -4.85
C GLY A 509 13.61 15.11 -6.24
N ARG A 510 13.98 16.10 -7.05
CA ARG A 510 13.39 16.36 -8.37
C ARG A 510 14.16 15.69 -9.53
N ARG A 511 14.92 14.61 -9.33
CA ARG A 511 15.87 14.15 -10.36
C ARG A 511 15.76 12.74 -10.92
N ILE A 512 15.40 11.67 -10.19
CA ILE A 512 15.23 10.35 -10.81
C ILE A 512 14.17 9.56 -10.01
N GLY A 513 13.21 8.94 -10.72
CA GLY A 513 12.31 7.92 -10.16
C GLY A 513 11.21 8.44 -9.23
N ARG A 514 9.96 8.01 -9.46
CA ARG A 514 8.83 8.29 -8.56
C ARG A 514 8.89 7.33 -7.38
N ASP A 515 9.86 7.45 -6.49
CA ASP A 515 9.87 6.59 -5.30
C ASP A 515 9.10 7.23 -4.16
N GLU A 516 8.16 6.43 -3.65
CA GLU A 516 7.09 6.81 -2.74
C GLU A 516 7.62 6.75 -1.32
N ILE A 517 7.89 7.89 -0.71
CA ILE A 517 8.16 7.94 0.73
C ILE A 517 6.85 7.56 1.45
N SER A 518 6.80 6.34 1.99
CA SER A 518 5.76 5.87 2.88
C SER A 518 6.00 6.43 4.28
N VAL A 519 5.30 7.50 4.65
CA VAL A 519 5.37 7.98 6.05
C VAL A 519 4.47 7.10 6.90
N ASN A 520 5.06 6.30 7.77
CA ASN A 520 4.30 5.46 8.67
C ASN A 520 3.72 6.32 9.81
N VAL A 521 2.44 6.67 9.73
CA VAL A 521 1.73 7.17 10.90
C VAL A 521 1.16 5.97 11.62
N THR A 522 1.88 5.50 12.62
CA THR A 522 1.32 4.47 13.49
C THR A 522 0.14 5.08 14.25
N THR A 523 -0.97 4.37 14.35
CA THR A 523 -2.01 4.43 15.40
C THR A 523 -2.33 3.00 15.77
N LYS A 524 -1.91 2.55 16.96
CA LYS A 524 -2.31 1.27 17.57
C LYS A 524 -2.13 0.01 16.69
N ARG A 525 -0.86 -0.34 16.42
CA ARG A 525 -0.42 -1.60 15.77
C ARG A 525 -0.94 -1.87 14.35
N LEU A 526 -1.67 -0.94 13.72
CA LEU A 526 -1.65 -0.82 12.27
C LEU A 526 -0.58 0.19 11.87
N GLU A 527 0.35 -0.25 11.04
CA GLU A 527 1.18 0.62 10.24
C GLU A 527 0.26 1.28 9.21
N MET A 528 -0.11 2.55 9.41
CA MET A 528 -0.60 3.33 8.29
C MET A 528 0.62 3.74 7.50
N GLU A 529 0.98 2.99 6.47
CA GLU A 529 1.77 3.57 5.38
C GLU A 529 0.92 4.70 4.79
N LEU A 530 1.18 5.95 5.18
CA LEU A 530 0.75 7.10 4.39
C LEU A 530 1.62 7.10 3.13
N THR A 531 1.37 6.16 2.22
CA THR A 531 1.71 6.35 0.80
C THR A 531 0.78 7.43 0.25
N LYS A 532 1.22 8.11 -0.81
CA LYS A 532 0.65 9.32 -1.49
C LYS A 532 -0.88 9.47 -1.58
N THR A 533 -1.70 8.46 -1.29
CA THR A 533 -3.12 8.37 -1.68
C THR A 533 -4.13 8.58 -0.55
N VAL A 534 -3.74 8.71 0.72
CA VAL A 534 -4.70 9.09 1.78
C VAL A 534 -4.91 10.60 1.72
N ALA A 535 -5.75 11.03 0.77
CA ALA A 535 -6.35 12.36 0.77
C ALA A 535 -6.84 12.65 2.21
N ILE A 536 -6.24 13.67 2.82
CA ILE A 536 -5.98 13.75 4.26
C ILE A 536 -7.24 13.47 5.09
N PHE A 537 -7.28 12.29 5.71
CA PHE A 537 -8.25 11.89 6.73
C PHE A 537 -8.27 12.92 7.87
N VAL A 538 -9.46 13.30 8.35
CA VAL A 538 -9.62 14.33 9.39
C VAL A 538 -10.06 13.69 10.69
N SER A 539 -9.23 13.76 11.72
CA SER A 539 -9.49 13.05 12.98
C SER A 539 -8.98 13.75 14.23
N ILE A 540 -9.70 13.54 15.32
CA ILE A 540 -9.31 13.96 16.66
C ILE A 540 -9.44 12.77 17.63
N ASP A 541 -8.32 12.35 18.21
CA ASP A 541 -8.27 11.36 19.30
C ASP A 541 -7.66 11.99 20.56
N LEU A 542 -8.49 12.14 21.60
CA LEU A 542 -8.11 12.61 22.93
C LEU A 542 -8.33 11.51 23.99
N SER A 543 -8.55 10.27 23.57
CA SER A 543 -8.96 9.19 24.44
C SER A 543 -7.92 8.85 25.51
N ASN A 544 -8.35 8.20 26.60
CA ASN A 544 -7.46 7.70 27.65
C ASN A 544 -6.59 8.81 28.26
N ASN A 545 -7.25 9.86 28.74
CA ASN A 545 -6.68 11.02 29.42
C ASN A 545 -7.50 11.33 30.69
N GLN A 546 -7.34 12.52 31.28
CA GLN A 546 -8.07 12.98 32.46
C GLN A 546 -8.83 14.29 32.18
N PHE A 547 -9.25 14.52 30.93
CA PHE A 547 -10.05 15.70 30.57
C PHE A 547 -11.40 15.69 31.29
N CYS A 548 -11.88 16.87 31.69
CA CYS A 548 -13.11 17.02 32.46
C CYS A 548 -13.99 18.18 31.96
N GLY A 549 -15.13 18.39 32.62
CA GLY A 549 -16.11 19.40 32.22
C GLY A 549 -16.99 18.94 31.06
N LYS A 550 -17.67 19.89 30.41
CA LYS A 550 -18.56 19.61 29.27
C LYS A 550 -17.77 19.54 27.98
N ILE A 551 -18.26 18.74 27.03
CA ILE A 551 -17.77 18.79 25.65
C ILE A 551 -18.26 20.10 25.01
N PRO A 552 -17.38 20.95 24.44
CA PRO A 552 -17.79 22.21 23.83
C PRO A 552 -18.67 22.01 22.58
N GLU A 553 -19.71 22.84 22.44
CA GLU A 553 -20.55 22.86 21.23
C GLU A 553 -19.76 23.21 19.96
N ASP A 554 -18.62 23.92 20.07
CA ASP A 554 -17.75 24.29 18.95
C ASP A 554 -17.13 23.09 18.22
N VAL A 555 -17.09 21.90 18.84
CA VAL A 555 -16.68 20.66 18.14
C VAL A 555 -17.58 20.42 16.93
N GLY A 556 -18.88 20.71 17.03
CA GLY A 556 -19.83 20.61 15.91
C GLY A 556 -19.60 21.60 14.77
N GLN A 557 -18.59 22.47 14.84
CA GLN A 557 -18.18 23.31 13.70
C GLN A 557 -17.23 22.58 12.73
N LEU A 558 -16.64 21.45 13.16
CA LEU A 558 -15.64 20.69 12.40
C LEU A 558 -16.31 19.77 11.38
N ILE A 559 -17.02 20.34 10.41
CA ILE A 559 -17.89 19.60 9.48
C ILE A 559 -17.18 18.55 8.62
N SER A 560 -15.85 18.65 8.47
CA SER A 560 -15.03 17.69 7.71
C SER A 560 -14.47 16.56 8.58
N LEU A 561 -14.75 16.56 9.88
CA LEU A 561 -14.25 15.56 10.83
C LEU A 561 -14.86 14.18 10.54
N GLN A 562 -14.00 13.20 10.31
CA GLN A 562 -14.38 11.82 10.00
C GLN A 562 -14.29 10.90 11.22
N MET A 563 -13.40 11.21 12.16
CA MET A 563 -13.25 10.43 13.39
C MET A 563 -13.09 11.32 14.62
N LEU A 564 -13.86 10.99 15.65
CA LEU A 564 -13.80 11.65 16.95
C LEU A 564 -13.76 10.61 18.07
N ASN A 565 -12.70 10.61 18.86
CA ASN A 565 -12.57 9.73 20.02
C ASN A 565 -12.20 10.50 21.29
N PHE A 566 -13.17 10.60 22.20
CA PHE A 566 -13.02 11.20 23.53
C PHE A 566 -13.20 10.18 24.65
N SER A 567 -13.17 8.88 24.34
CA SER A 567 -13.38 7.81 25.31
C SER A 567 -12.37 7.80 26.45
N HIS A 568 -12.70 7.13 27.55
CA HIS A 568 -11.81 6.97 28.71
C HIS A 568 -11.28 8.32 29.24
N ASN A 569 -12.20 9.23 29.53
CA ASN A 569 -11.94 10.54 30.12
C ASN A 569 -12.94 10.78 31.28
N ASN A 570 -12.99 12.01 31.79
CA ASN A 570 -13.88 12.42 32.87
C ASN A 570 -14.88 13.50 32.38
N PHE A 571 -15.32 13.42 31.11
CA PHE A 571 -16.30 14.36 30.55
C PHE A 571 -17.66 14.21 31.23
N THR A 572 -18.36 15.32 31.40
CA THR A 572 -19.63 15.45 32.11
C THR A 572 -20.65 16.24 31.29
N GLY A 573 -21.92 16.22 31.69
CA GLY A 573 -22.99 16.91 30.96
C GLY A 573 -23.43 16.14 29.72
N SER A 574 -24.27 16.78 28.89
CA SER A 574 -24.89 16.16 27.72
C SER A 574 -23.97 16.10 26.51
N ILE A 575 -24.27 15.14 25.63
CA ILE A 575 -23.70 15.10 24.27
C ILE A 575 -24.18 16.38 23.54
N PRO A 576 -23.27 17.19 22.97
CA PRO A 576 -23.64 18.45 22.31
C PRO A 576 -24.59 18.23 21.13
N ALA A 577 -25.66 19.01 21.06
CA ALA A 577 -26.61 18.93 19.95
C ALA A 577 -25.99 19.38 18.61
N SER A 578 -24.91 20.16 18.66
CA SER A 578 -24.14 20.57 17.49
C SER A 578 -23.47 19.39 16.75
N PHE A 579 -23.32 18.21 17.37
CA PHE A 579 -22.74 17.03 16.72
C PHE A 579 -23.53 16.61 15.48
N ARG A 580 -24.81 17.00 15.38
CA ARG A 580 -25.63 16.84 14.16
C ARG A 580 -25.00 17.45 12.89
N ASN A 581 -24.07 18.39 13.05
CA ASN A 581 -23.44 19.10 11.95
C ASN A 581 -22.19 18.39 11.40
N LEU A 582 -21.69 17.35 12.09
CA LEU A 582 -20.50 16.58 11.71
C LEU A 582 -20.82 15.61 10.57
N VAL A 583 -21.26 16.13 9.44
CA VAL A 583 -21.90 15.34 8.37
C VAL A 583 -20.98 14.29 7.75
N GLU A 584 -19.67 14.48 7.78
CA GLU A 584 -18.67 13.52 7.27
C GLU A 584 -18.20 12.51 8.33
N LEU A 585 -18.78 12.51 9.54
CA LEU A 585 -18.33 11.67 10.66
C LEU A 585 -18.66 10.20 10.39
N GLU A 586 -17.63 9.36 10.40
CA GLU A 586 -17.71 7.91 10.20
C GLU A 586 -17.57 7.15 11.53
N SER A 587 -16.82 7.69 12.48
CA SER A 587 -16.55 7.04 13.77
C SER A 587 -16.66 8.02 14.94
N LEU A 588 -17.49 7.66 15.92
CA LEU A 588 -17.68 8.40 17.17
C LEU A 588 -17.55 7.48 18.39
N ASP A 589 -16.56 7.76 19.25
CA ASP A 589 -16.38 7.06 20.51
C ASP A 589 -16.33 8.04 21.69
N LEU A 590 -17.36 7.98 22.54
CA LEU A 590 -17.50 8.75 23.77
C LEU A 590 -17.55 7.85 25.00
N SER A 591 -17.24 6.56 24.85
CA SER A 591 -17.41 5.56 25.89
C SER A 591 -16.54 5.81 27.12
N SER A 592 -16.91 5.23 28.27
CA SER A 592 -16.15 5.34 29.51
C SER A 592 -15.88 6.80 29.92
N ASN A 593 -16.96 7.56 30.08
CA ASN A 593 -16.98 8.95 30.56
C ASN A 593 -18.07 9.10 31.65
N LYS A 594 -18.41 10.33 32.03
CA LYS A 594 -19.51 10.65 32.97
C LYS A 594 -20.59 11.51 32.30
N LEU A 595 -20.79 11.32 30.99
CA LEU A 595 -21.81 12.04 30.22
C LEU A 595 -23.20 11.67 30.73
N SER A 596 -24.13 12.62 30.71
CA SER A 596 -25.49 12.47 31.24
C SER A 596 -26.53 13.13 30.33
N GLY A 597 -27.82 12.86 30.55
CA GLY A 597 -28.89 13.32 29.66
C GLY A 597 -29.11 12.39 28.47
N GLU A 598 -29.91 12.85 27.52
CA GLU A 598 -30.35 12.05 26.36
C GLU A 598 -29.38 12.14 25.18
N ILE A 599 -29.43 11.16 24.27
CA ILE A 599 -28.77 11.27 22.96
C ILE A 599 -29.60 12.25 22.11
N PRO A 600 -29.02 13.34 21.59
CA PRO A 600 -29.75 14.27 20.75
C PRO A 600 -30.34 13.57 19.51
N ALA A 601 -31.67 13.54 19.40
CA ALA A 601 -32.36 12.84 18.31
C ALA A 601 -31.93 13.31 16.91
N GLN A 602 -31.42 14.54 16.79
CA GLN A 602 -30.90 15.10 15.54
C GLN A 602 -29.61 14.40 15.04
N MET A 603 -28.92 13.60 15.88
CA MET A 603 -27.75 12.82 15.46
C MET A 603 -28.09 11.70 14.47
N THR A 604 -29.36 11.30 14.36
CA THR A 604 -29.84 10.38 13.31
C THR A 604 -29.57 10.90 11.89
N LYS A 605 -29.24 12.19 11.71
CA LYS A 605 -28.85 12.79 10.42
C LYS A 605 -27.42 12.44 9.98
N LEU A 606 -26.60 11.85 10.85
CA LEU A 606 -25.22 11.46 10.53
C LEU A 606 -25.22 10.17 9.70
N THR A 607 -25.43 10.31 8.40
CA THR A 607 -25.62 9.17 7.48
C THR A 607 -24.34 8.42 7.14
N PHE A 608 -23.16 9.00 7.36
CA PHE A 608 -21.87 8.33 7.19
C PHE A 608 -21.37 7.60 8.43
N LEU A 609 -22.05 7.78 9.59
CA LEU A 609 -21.61 7.21 10.86
C LEU A 609 -21.73 5.68 10.83
N GLU A 610 -20.59 4.99 10.81
CA GLU A 610 -20.49 3.53 10.75
C GLU A 610 -20.16 2.93 12.11
N VAL A 611 -19.46 3.69 12.97
CA VAL A 611 -19.07 3.24 14.31
C VAL A 611 -19.54 4.23 15.37
N LEU A 612 -20.32 3.73 16.33
CA LEU A 612 -20.76 4.47 17.49
C LEU A 612 -20.47 3.67 18.77
N ASN A 613 -19.83 4.31 19.75
CA ASN A 613 -19.71 3.75 21.08
C ASN A 613 -19.97 4.82 22.15
N LEU A 614 -21.03 4.63 22.92
CA LEU A 614 -21.48 5.48 24.03
C LEU A 614 -21.48 4.73 25.37
N SER A 615 -20.93 3.51 25.40
CA SER A 615 -20.98 2.63 26.56
C SER A 615 -20.32 3.24 27.80
N ASN A 616 -20.69 2.76 28.98
CA ASN A 616 -20.13 3.17 30.27
C ASN A 616 -20.19 4.70 30.50
N ASN A 617 -21.39 5.25 30.48
CA ASN A 617 -21.69 6.64 30.83
C ASN A 617 -22.91 6.70 31.78
N ASN A 618 -23.41 7.90 32.07
CA ASN A 618 -24.63 8.15 32.85
C ASN A 618 -25.79 8.64 31.96
N LEU A 619 -25.82 8.19 30.70
CA LEU A 619 -26.83 8.63 29.74
C LEU A 619 -28.19 7.99 30.04
N VAL A 620 -29.26 8.71 29.69
CA VAL A 620 -30.65 8.34 30.01
C VAL A 620 -31.56 8.54 28.79
N GLY A 621 -32.80 8.02 28.87
CA GLY A 621 -33.84 8.26 27.87
C GLY A 621 -33.84 7.23 26.73
N PRO A 622 -34.73 7.42 25.73
CA PRO A 622 -34.86 6.52 24.59
C PRO A 622 -33.65 6.63 23.65
N ILE A 623 -33.20 5.49 23.12
CA ILE A 623 -32.21 5.47 22.02
C ILE A 623 -32.91 5.98 20.74
N PRO A 624 -32.33 6.97 20.02
CA PRO A 624 -32.90 7.45 18.77
C PRO A 624 -32.97 6.34 17.71
N HIS A 625 -34.04 6.34 16.92
CA HIS A 625 -34.25 5.41 15.81
C HIS A 625 -34.11 6.11 14.45
N GLY A 626 -33.65 5.36 13.45
CA GLY A 626 -33.51 5.79 12.06
C GLY A 626 -32.07 5.86 11.53
N ASN A 627 -31.93 5.64 10.22
CA ASN A 627 -30.65 5.63 9.50
C ASN A 627 -29.62 4.70 10.16
N GLN A 628 -28.44 5.23 10.49
CA GLN A 628 -27.35 4.43 11.06
C GLN A 628 -27.63 4.00 12.50
N PHE A 629 -28.50 4.69 13.25
CA PHE A 629 -28.79 4.32 14.64
C PHE A 629 -29.48 2.97 14.78
N ASP A 630 -30.21 2.52 13.75
CA ASP A 630 -30.83 1.19 13.74
C ASP A 630 -29.81 0.07 13.45
N THR A 631 -28.56 0.41 13.11
CA THR A 631 -27.52 -0.56 12.75
C THR A 631 -26.56 -0.88 13.90
N PHE A 632 -26.58 -0.11 14.99
CA PHE A 632 -25.64 -0.27 16.08
C PHE A 632 -26.09 -1.34 17.08
N ASP A 633 -25.13 -2.12 17.56
CA ASP A 633 -25.37 -3.21 18.49
C ASP A 633 -25.60 -2.74 19.93
N ASN A 634 -26.14 -3.63 20.77
CA ASN A 634 -26.32 -3.42 22.21
C ASN A 634 -25.01 -2.98 22.91
N ASP A 635 -23.87 -3.53 22.48
CA ASP A 635 -22.55 -3.22 23.02
C ASP A 635 -22.25 -1.70 23.01
N SER A 636 -22.69 -0.98 21.96
CA SER A 636 -22.51 0.47 21.81
C SER A 636 -23.18 1.30 22.91
N TYR A 637 -24.16 0.75 23.61
CA TYR A 637 -24.98 1.46 24.63
C TYR A 637 -24.80 0.90 26.04
N SER A 638 -24.11 -0.24 26.18
CA SER A 638 -23.91 -0.98 27.43
C SER A 638 -23.37 -0.10 28.58
N GLY A 639 -23.69 -0.45 29.83
CA GLY A 639 -23.22 0.29 31.01
C GLY A 639 -23.94 1.61 31.32
N ASN A 640 -24.93 2.02 30.50
CA ASN A 640 -25.82 3.16 30.79
C ASN A 640 -27.16 2.66 31.35
N LEU A 641 -27.36 2.75 32.67
CA LEU A 641 -28.57 2.21 33.33
C LEU A 641 -29.86 2.93 32.93
N GLY A 642 -29.77 4.19 32.51
CA GLY A 642 -30.92 5.04 32.19
C GLY A 642 -31.44 4.91 30.75
N PHE A 643 -30.75 4.21 29.86
CA PHE A 643 -31.23 3.99 28.49
C PHE A 643 -32.39 3.00 28.43
N CYS A 644 -33.22 3.15 27.40
CA CYS A 644 -34.30 2.26 27.05
C CYS A 644 -34.55 2.30 25.53
N GLY A 645 -35.30 1.33 25.01
CA GLY A 645 -35.58 1.22 23.57
C GLY A 645 -34.57 0.34 22.83
N LEU A 646 -34.88 -0.02 21.58
CA LEU A 646 -34.01 -0.89 20.77
C LEU A 646 -32.64 -0.20 20.55
N PRO A 647 -31.52 -0.95 20.48
CA PRO A 647 -31.38 -2.40 20.52
C PRO A 647 -31.41 -3.03 21.94
N LEU A 648 -31.66 -2.24 23.00
CA LEU A 648 -31.74 -2.77 24.37
C LEU A 648 -33.07 -3.50 24.60
N SER A 649 -33.04 -4.57 25.41
CA SER A 649 -34.24 -5.29 25.82
C SER A 649 -35.12 -4.54 26.83
N LYS A 650 -34.66 -3.37 27.32
CA LYS A 650 -35.37 -2.56 28.32
C LYS A 650 -36.41 -1.65 27.64
N PRO A 651 -37.72 -1.82 27.89
CA PRO A 651 -38.75 -0.98 27.30
C PRO A 651 -38.73 0.44 27.90
N CYS A 652 -39.03 1.46 27.08
CA CYS A 652 -39.22 2.82 27.58
C CYS A 652 -40.60 2.95 28.20
N ILE A 653 -40.66 3.15 29.52
CA ILE A 653 -41.91 3.39 30.23
C ILE A 653 -42.20 4.90 30.17
N ASN A 654 -43.25 5.28 29.44
CA ASN A 654 -43.79 6.64 29.51
C ASN A 654 -44.42 6.84 30.89
N HIS A 655 -43.85 7.70 31.73
CA HIS A 655 -44.47 8.09 32.99
C HIS A 655 -45.74 8.91 32.72
N GLY A 656 -46.87 8.22 32.78
CA GLY A 656 -48.22 8.76 32.73
C GLY A 656 -49.22 7.77 33.32
N GLY A 657 -48.96 7.26 34.53
CA GLY A 657 -49.82 6.33 35.27
C GLY A 657 -49.12 5.80 36.53
N PRO A 658 -49.85 5.45 37.61
CA PRO A 658 -49.25 5.23 38.94
C PRO A 658 -48.42 3.94 39.01
N GLU A 659 -47.37 3.95 39.83
CA GLU A 659 -46.50 2.81 40.14
C GLU A 659 -47.30 1.55 40.55
N PRO A 660 -46.97 0.36 40.01
CA PRO A 660 -47.38 -0.89 40.62
C PRO A 660 -46.41 -1.28 41.75
N PRO A 661 -46.89 -2.02 42.78
CA PRO A 661 -46.10 -2.30 43.97
C PRO A 661 -44.99 -3.33 43.69
N SER A 662 -43.93 -3.26 44.49
CA SER A 662 -42.77 -4.12 44.48
C SER A 662 -43.14 -5.62 44.56
N PRO A 663 -42.46 -6.52 43.81
CA PRO A 663 -42.72 -7.95 43.92
C PRO A 663 -42.22 -8.46 45.27
N LEU A 664 -43.13 -9.12 45.98
CA LEU A 664 -42.83 -9.99 47.13
C LEU A 664 -41.86 -11.10 46.69
N VAL A 665 -40.75 -11.20 47.42
CA VAL A 665 -39.84 -12.35 47.38
C VAL A 665 -40.61 -13.56 47.91
N VAL A 666 -40.84 -14.55 47.04
CA VAL A 666 -41.23 -15.90 47.46
C VAL A 666 -39.96 -16.74 47.42
N GLU A 667 -39.43 -17.06 48.61
CA GLU A 667 -38.43 -18.11 48.78
C GLU A 667 -39.09 -19.47 48.51
N HIS A 668 -38.53 -20.23 47.57
CA HIS A 668 -38.74 -21.67 47.53
C HIS A 668 -37.48 -22.36 48.06
N GLU A 669 -37.58 -22.84 49.30
CA GLU A 669 -36.70 -23.87 49.84
C GLU A 669 -36.87 -25.19 49.08
N GLY A 670 -35.75 -25.89 48.88
CA GLY A 670 -35.73 -27.35 48.80
C GLY A 670 -35.45 -27.98 47.43
N SER A 671 -34.18 -28.21 47.12
CA SER A 671 -33.73 -29.55 46.72
C SER A 671 -32.20 -29.65 46.80
N GLU A 672 -31.75 -30.41 47.79
CA GLU A 672 -30.35 -30.84 47.90
C GLU A 672 -30.00 -31.74 46.71
N ILE A 673 -29.01 -31.33 45.91
CA ILE A 673 -28.36 -32.20 44.92
C ILE A 673 -26.84 -32.10 45.17
N PRO A 674 -26.23 -33.08 45.89
CA PRO A 674 -24.82 -33.04 46.30
C PRO A 674 -23.82 -32.97 45.13
N PHE A 675 -24.26 -33.38 43.94
CA PHE A 675 -23.41 -33.49 42.75
C PHE A 675 -23.06 -32.13 42.12
N PHE A 676 -23.94 -31.13 42.22
CA PHE A 676 -23.69 -29.79 41.65
C PHE A 676 -22.59 -29.05 42.41
N TRP A 677 -22.53 -29.19 43.74
CA TRP A 677 -21.50 -28.55 44.56
C TRP A 677 -20.09 -29.06 44.26
N GLN A 678 -19.93 -30.32 43.82
CA GLN A 678 -18.64 -30.82 43.37
C GLN A 678 -18.19 -30.16 42.06
N VAL A 679 -19.10 -29.97 41.11
CA VAL A 679 -18.84 -29.24 39.86
C VAL A 679 -18.57 -27.76 40.13
N VAL A 680 -19.32 -27.14 41.06
CA VAL A 680 -19.10 -25.76 41.51
C VAL A 680 -17.76 -25.63 42.22
N LEU A 681 -17.36 -26.57 43.10
CA LEU A 681 -16.07 -26.57 43.79
C LEU A 681 -14.89 -26.81 42.84
N MET A 682 -15.04 -27.72 41.86
CA MET A 682 -14.06 -27.89 40.79
C MET A 682 -13.96 -26.63 39.91
N GLY A 683 -15.10 -26.01 39.60
CA GLY A 683 -15.18 -24.71 38.94
C GLY A 683 -14.53 -23.59 39.74
N TYR A 684 -14.75 -23.54 41.05
CA TYR A 684 -14.16 -22.56 41.96
C TYR A 684 -12.65 -22.75 42.08
N GLY A 685 -12.18 -24.00 42.19
CA GLY A 685 -10.76 -24.34 42.19
C GLY A 685 -10.05 -23.93 40.90
N SER A 686 -10.62 -24.30 39.75
CA SER A 686 -10.09 -23.88 38.44
C SER A 686 -10.18 -22.36 38.22
N GLY A 687 -11.25 -21.72 38.68
CA GLY A 687 -11.50 -20.29 38.56
C GLY A 687 -10.57 -19.45 39.45
N VAL A 688 -10.24 -19.92 40.65
CA VAL A 688 -9.25 -19.29 41.52
C VAL A 688 -7.84 -19.46 40.95
N VAL A 689 -7.49 -20.62 40.41
CA VAL A 689 -6.17 -20.83 39.77
C VAL A 689 -6.03 -19.96 38.53
N VAL A 690 -7.05 -19.92 37.65
CA VAL A 690 -7.09 -19.03 36.49
C VAL A 690 -7.09 -17.56 36.92
N GLY A 691 -7.85 -17.21 37.94
CA GLY A 691 -7.94 -15.85 38.48
C GLY A 691 -6.64 -15.36 39.11
N LEU A 692 -5.94 -16.21 39.86
CA LEU A 692 -4.62 -15.90 40.44
C LEU A 692 -3.52 -15.92 39.37
N SER A 693 -3.61 -16.78 38.36
CA SER A 693 -2.68 -16.80 37.23
C SER A 693 -2.84 -15.55 36.36
N LEU A 694 -4.08 -15.16 36.04
CA LEU A 694 -4.39 -13.91 35.36
C LEU A 694 -4.01 -12.72 36.24
N GLY A 695 -4.27 -12.75 37.54
CA GLY A 695 -3.85 -11.73 38.49
C GLY A 695 -2.32 -11.57 38.51
N TYR A 696 -1.58 -12.67 38.56
CA TYR A 696 -0.12 -12.69 38.51
C TYR A 696 0.40 -12.15 37.16
N ILE A 697 -0.20 -12.55 36.04
CA ILE A 697 0.09 -12.00 34.69
C ILE A 697 -0.22 -10.50 34.64
N VAL A 698 -1.32 -10.04 35.24
CA VAL A 698 -1.72 -8.63 35.30
C VAL A 698 -0.74 -7.81 36.14
N PHE A 699 -0.27 -8.33 37.28
CA PHE A 699 0.68 -7.66 38.16
C PHE A 699 2.12 -7.67 37.60
N THR A 700 2.53 -8.72 36.89
CA THR A 700 3.85 -8.82 36.24
C THR A 700 3.93 -8.01 34.95
N ILE A 701 2.84 -7.90 34.17
CA ILE A 701 2.78 -7.16 32.90
C ILE A 701 2.33 -5.68 33.09
N ARG A 702 1.99 -5.28 34.32
CA ARG A 702 1.59 -3.92 34.74
C ARG A 702 0.38 -3.27 34.05
N ARG A 703 -0.19 -3.78 32.94
CA ARG A 703 -1.42 -3.26 32.30
C ARG A 703 -2.16 -4.33 31.47
N PRO A 704 -3.46 -4.60 31.64
CA PRO A 704 -4.20 -5.53 30.79
C PRO A 704 -4.80 -4.83 29.55
N TRP A 705 -4.16 -5.03 28.40
CA TRP A 705 -4.49 -4.41 27.10
C TRP A 705 -5.72 -5.02 26.37
N TRP A 706 -6.34 -6.08 26.88
CA TRP A 706 -7.35 -6.84 26.13
C TRP A 706 -8.73 -6.16 26.03
N LEU A 707 -9.07 -5.25 26.94
CA LEU A 707 -10.32 -4.48 26.88
C LEU A 707 -10.23 -3.33 25.86
N VAL A 708 -9.07 -2.67 25.81
CA VAL A 708 -8.70 -1.71 24.75
C VAL A 708 -8.69 -2.40 23.39
N ARG A 709 -8.25 -3.67 23.32
CA ARG A 709 -8.20 -4.46 22.08
C ARG A 709 -9.56 -4.69 21.42
N LYS A 710 -10.70 -4.63 22.12
CA LYS A 710 -12.03 -4.84 21.50
C LYS A 710 -12.40 -3.65 20.61
N VAL A 711 -12.27 -2.43 21.16
CA VAL A 711 -12.44 -1.15 20.42
C VAL A 711 -11.35 -0.96 19.36
N GLU A 712 -10.12 -1.41 19.65
CA GLU A 712 -8.99 -1.42 18.70
C GLU A 712 -9.29 -2.34 17.50
N ARG A 713 -9.88 -3.53 17.70
CA ARG A 713 -10.19 -4.48 16.60
C ARG A 713 -11.23 -3.94 15.62
N ASP A 714 -12.23 -3.23 16.13
CA ASP A 714 -13.31 -2.66 15.32
C ASP A 714 -12.80 -1.43 14.52
N TRP A 715 -11.91 -0.63 15.12
CA TRP A 715 -11.20 0.45 14.43
C TRP A 715 -10.29 -0.08 13.30
N GLN A 716 -9.52 -1.14 13.57
CA GLN A 716 -8.62 -1.78 12.59
C GLN A 716 -9.37 -2.37 11.39
N TYR A 717 -10.53 -2.99 11.62
CA TYR A 717 -11.37 -3.59 10.58
C TYR A 717 -12.00 -2.54 9.66
N ASN A 718 -12.54 -1.45 10.22
CA ASN A 718 -13.27 -0.43 9.46
C ASN A 718 -12.35 0.53 8.69
N PHE A 719 -11.19 0.87 9.23
CA PHE A 719 -10.18 1.65 8.50
C PHE A 719 -9.65 0.90 7.26
N MET A 720 -9.37 -0.40 7.39
CA MET A 720 -8.98 -1.25 6.25
C MET A 720 -10.11 -1.36 5.21
N ARG A 721 -11.37 -1.35 5.65
CA ARG A 721 -12.56 -1.33 4.77
C ARG A 721 -12.70 0.01 4.03
N TRP A 722 -12.42 1.13 4.69
CA TRP A 722 -12.42 2.47 4.10
C TRP A 722 -11.33 2.66 3.03
N ILE A 723 -10.08 2.25 3.33
CA ILE A 723 -8.97 2.26 2.34
C ILE A 723 -9.37 1.47 1.09
N ARG A 724 -10.01 0.32 1.26
CA ARG A 724 -10.48 -0.52 0.15
C ARG A 724 -11.60 0.13 -0.67
N ARG A 725 -12.49 0.93 -0.04
CA ARG A 725 -13.57 1.67 -0.75
C ARG A 725 -13.06 2.89 -1.51
N ASN A 726 -12.07 3.60 -0.96
CA ASN A 726 -11.59 4.88 -1.50
C ASN A 726 -10.29 4.77 -2.30
N ARG A 727 -9.71 3.57 -2.46
CA ARG A 727 -8.73 3.32 -3.52
C ARG A 727 -9.38 3.66 -4.86
N PRO A 728 -8.80 4.56 -5.68
CA PRO A 728 -9.29 4.75 -7.04
C PRO A 728 -9.22 3.39 -7.74
N ARG A 729 -10.38 2.91 -8.23
CA ARG A 729 -10.36 1.87 -9.25
C ARG A 729 -9.55 2.46 -10.40
N ARG A 730 -8.36 1.92 -10.68
CA ARG A 730 -7.58 2.25 -11.88
C ARG A 730 -8.51 2.00 -13.08
N ASN A 731 -9.06 3.07 -13.65
CA ASN A 731 -9.80 3.07 -14.91
C ASN A 731 -8.82 3.32 -16.05
#